data_AF-A0A377G9N4-F1
#
_entry.id   AF-A0A377G9N4-F1
#
_cell.length_a   1.000
_cell.length_b   1.000
_cell.length_c   1.000
_cell.angle_alpha   90.00
_cell.angle_beta   90.00
_cell.angle_gamma   90.00
#
_symmetry.space_group_name_H-M   'P 1'
#
loop_
_entity.id
_entity.type
_entity.pdbx_description
1 polymer ?
#
loop_
_entity_poly.entity_id
_entity_poly.type
_entity_poly.pdbx_seq_one_letter_code
_entity_poly.pdbx_strand_id
1 'polypeptide(L)'
;MVQIVYFTDPGKDGDDLIATVHLIMQAKKAGIIDPLTPIKLVTTDEIPCDEYGVQKPDGKYGLRALYLKMQIEKLQKQLDLPTEHLPEIIPGPVTTYYSYDEELKKYHYKSSESDAFYPTAEVIEYYQQSEVTVGPEYLLSSSENAWTKKIKHKNEETVLVNIASFNGIEDFLSQIPPQEQKKFKIFNMGYNKPYSAEDYQNNTANTNSLPYNERSTAVKSAAPVATALAHNNVFHIVSGTTRTLPKYTQITSMKGTADVLSRSFPLLSGHYAPVLLTSIVEFIKNSKHKGFWPHDAVATLMALIEISNWKPIFGTDILKEMLFTDSVKVPAHDLRLRVLNGTGILIDSSVPADKDDIAIESDEHFIYGKEIDSVFFTSLLHAIALSAFNPNSDLLNYYLNIIKLKSEVFYLRQEGKTDSVKEKSIKSFWIKANLLELQHQLELQVQGNPNEAVKFILGAEALEAENKQALRKNILKWIREISAFLHFFEEFDLPESIAEEINKAFLLPTTEKKLNALTGIFVNHLRTHLMPSERSCDLLKQEEKLAAEFKRTGNSVLYYHLAAENKFDTAFSDGILGMSSEYKKLLRLEEHSPTNKAAFYLHLALHDAGKGDFIKNAVHKDAQGDYIIHLPSGNYVKISEAKEISSADALQFVQAKEYVDHDLALEFFGYAGSKEKDCSATEYLLFGGPAPKQENKQKYVFCDELFNLCNEMNIAQIVQGEIPFSGIKKGLDLFFAAYKQNPKLAELVFVHHCYDIFGAAALDSMVSITGNSPEIHLKINLLYQVLVDVAQQQHLNSPAEEAYTLYRKKLAAAIPDILNSKPSSHDLAVTRIAQMLRCHLFRTSKNPDNNQITINEEGQYEPRTRLFVESIDAAFHQLPRRDRHKLISFLDNTGTEGNPAVMVMYGPKLFLSATTGGEFASPEPTDKKKITECLMPMLKLYMNLYEFQSSRSTKYSSIDVNDLSLIVSKVFTWYKDADKQQKERFARLLFILQKNGQANAFLNQLGDIKSKTASEQLTKLEECLKNIALPPIVLENLPRSENSAFATKLRTIPIQIIYADLKKARITESAKNDYKKRFLTYVLEHLAEVSEWQIEAKKAWGFTNDIKIHRESIFAPDSPKEAANKALLEVIRYLIIDTQWDIGWFGGEKVSSSEGSPNIVPKGMYAVLVEIEKAQKGQVTFTTTVEQVTRMVEASALKRDHGFFNKRGETTQIFYDKVQELLKQNAEETFASIPY
;
A
#
# COMPACT_ATOMS: atom_id res chain seq x y z
N MET A 1 33.12 -52.92 6.68
CA MET A 1 31.73 -52.45 6.87
C MET A 1 31.80 -51.49 8.03
N VAL A 2 31.67 -50.20 7.70
CA VAL A 2 31.83 -49.08 8.62
C VAL A 2 30.75 -49.16 9.71
N GLN A 3 31.16 -48.97 10.97
CA GLN A 3 30.28 -48.95 12.13
C GLN A 3 30.37 -47.57 12.78
N ILE A 4 29.24 -47.04 13.25
CA ILE A 4 29.22 -45.82 14.07
C ILE A 4 28.84 -46.18 15.51
N VAL A 5 29.61 -45.69 16.46
CA VAL A 5 29.35 -45.84 17.90
C VAL A 5 29.16 -44.45 18.50
N TYR A 6 27.95 -44.18 18.95
CA TYR A 6 27.62 -42.97 19.69
C TYR A 6 27.77 -43.23 21.18
N PHE A 7 28.65 -42.47 21.83
CA PHE A 7 28.64 -42.27 23.28
C PHE A 7 27.76 -41.06 23.53
N THR A 8 26.56 -41.33 24.00
CA THR A 8 25.55 -40.31 24.25
C THR A 8 25.26 -40.28 25.73
N ASP A 9 25.38 -39.10 26.30
CA ASP A 9 24.72 -38.76 27.52
C ASP A 9 23.34 -38.34 27.04
N PRO A 10 22.26 -39.08 27.29
CA PRO A 10 20.94 -38.52 27.06
C PRO A 10 20.62 -37.46 28.13
N GLY A 11 21.63 -36.80 28.71
CA GLY A 11 21.59 -36.03 29.95
C GLY A 11 20.91 -34.69 29.84
N LYS A 12 20.31 -34.34 30.98
CA LYS A 12 19.55 -33.12 31.31
C LYS A 12 18.37 -32.76 30.41
N ASP A 13 18.29 -33.25 29.18
CA ASP A 13 17.31 -32.82 28.20
C ASP A 13 16.84 -33.99 27.28
N GLY A 14 17.65 -35.04 27.01
CA GLY A 14 17.19 -36.26 26.28
C GLY A 14 16.98 -36.07 24.77
N ASP A 15 17.42 -34.93 24.25
CA ASP A 15 17.42 -34.44 22.88
C ASP A 15 18.57 -34.99 22.02
N ASP A 16 19.76 -35.11 22.60
CA ASP A 16 21.01 -35.52 21.93
C ASP A 16 20.80 -36.77 21.07
N LEU A 17 20.10 -37.75 21.64
CA LEU A 17 19.91 -39.04 20.98
C LEU A 17 18.66 -39.12 20.13
N ILE A 18 17.61 -38.35 20.43
CA ILE A 18 16.42 -38.28 19.58
C ILE A 18 16.80 -37.61 18.26
N ALA A 19 17.49 -36.47 18.28
CA ALA A 19 17.98 -35.82 17.07
C ALA A 19 18.93 -36.74 16.27
N THR A 20 19.82 -37.46 16.96
CA THR A 20 20.72 -38.45 16.35
C THR A 20 19.94 -39.59 15.69
N VAL A 21 18.98 -40.21 16.39
CA VAL A 21 18.13 -41.28 15.83
C VAL A 21 17.33 -40.75 14.65
N HIS A 22 16.73 -39.57 14.75
CA HIS A 22 15.97 -38.94 13.66
C HIS A 22 16.82 -38.84 12.39
N LEU A 23 18.01 -38.26 12.51
CA LEU A 23 18.91 -38.03 11.39
C LEU A 23 19.45 -39.32 10.80
N ILE A 24 19.83 -40.29 11.63
CA ILE A 24 20.30 -41.60 11.16
C ILE A 24 19.18 -42.32 10.40
N MET A 25 17.97 -42.34 10.95
CA MET A 25 16.84 -43.00 10.31
C MET A 25 16.46 -42.32 9.00
N GLN A 26 16.48 -40.98 8.94
CA GLN A 26 16.27 -40.23 7.70
C GLN A 26 17.41 -40.48 6.70
N ALA A 27 18.67 -40.53 7.15
CA ALA A 27 19.82 -40.79 6.28
C ALA A 27 19.79 -42.21 5.68
N LYS A 28 19.42 -43.23 6.47
CA LYS A 28 19.17 -44.59 5.97
C LYS A 28 18.06 -44.60 4.93
N LYS A 29 16.95 -43.88 5.18
CA LYS A 29 15.82 -43.80 4.25
C LYS A 29 16.16 -43.07 2.96
N ALA A 30 16.94 -42.00 3.05
CA ALA A 30 17.42 -41.20 1.93
C ALA A 30 18.51 -41.91 1.09
N GLY A 31 19.00 -43.07 1.53
CA GLY A 31 20.07 -43.80 0.84
C GLY A 31 21.45 -43.17 1.00
N ILE A 32 21.64 -42.31 2.00
CA ILE A 32 22.94 -41.69 2.31
C ILE A 32 23.89 -42.71 2.91
N ILE A 33 23.39 -43.53 3.82
CA ILE A 33 24.09 -44.69 4.38
C ILE A 33 23.30 -45.95 4.10
N ASP A 34 23.99 -47.10 4.07
CA ASP A 34 23.35 -48.39 3.92
C ASP A 34 22.35 -48.62 5.09
N PRO A 35 21.10 -49.05 4.83
CA PRO A 35 20.15 -49.40 5.88
C PRO A 35 20.72 -50.40 6.91
N LEU A 36 21.67 -51.25 6.52
CA LEU A 36 22.36 -52.24 7.34
C LEU A 36 23.65 -51.72 7.99
N THR A 37 24.02 -50.44 7.79
CA THR A 37 25.14 -49.83 8.53
C THR A 37 24.90 -49.98 10.03
N PRO A 38 25.81 -50.66 10.77
CA PRO A 38 25.66 -50.87 12.19
C PRO A 38 25.80 -49.57 12.97
N ILE A 39 24.74 -49.21 13.70
CA ILE A 39 24.68 -48.03 14.57
C ILE A 39 24.52 -48.51 16.00
N LYS A 40 25.45 -48.12 16.88
CA LYS A 40 25.39 -48.43 18.31
C LYS A 40 25.24 -47.16 19.12
N LEU A 41 24.25 -47.13 19.99
CA LEU A 41 23.96 -46.01 20.89
C LEU A 41 24.27 -46.45 22.31
N VAL A 42 25.38 -45.98 22.84
CA VAL A 42 25.81 -46.23 24.22
C VAL A 42 25.28 -45.10 25.09
N THR A 43 24.36 -45.43 25.99
CA THR A 43 23.87 -44.46 26.98
C THR A 43 24.86 -44.35 28.13
N THR A 44 25.60 -43.25 28.20
CA THR A 44 26.51 -42.95 29.30
C THR A 44 25.74 -42.25 30.43
N ASP A 45 26.27 -42.33 31.64
CA ASP A 45 25.67 -41.75 32.85
C ASP A 45 24.24 -42.24 33.13
N GLU A 46 24.03 -43.56 33.11
CA GLU A 46 22.73 -44.18 33.31
C GLU A 46 22.12 -43.91 34.69
N ILE A 47 20.78 -43.78 34.72
CA ILE A 47 20.02 -43.64 35.97
C ILE A 47 19.39 -44.99 36.31
N PRO A 48 19.77 -45.59 37.45
CA PRO A 48 19.15 -46.83 37.92
C PRO A 48 17.64 -46.71 38.12
N CYS A 49 16.90 -47.65 37.55
CA CYS A 49 15.45 -47.78 37.68
C CYS A 49 14.99 -49.24 37.73
N ASP A 50 13.70 -49.44 38.03
CA ASP A 50 13.04 -50.73 37.86
C ASP A 50 12.57 -50.96 36.40
N GLU A 51 11.95 -52.10 36.13
CA GLU A 51 11.46 -52.50 34.80
C GLU A 51 10.35 -51.59 34.24
N TYR A 52 9.75 -50.73 35.07
CA TYR A 52 8.76 -49.75 34.65
C TYR A 52 9.37 -48.35 34.47
N GLY A 53 10.67 -48.18 34.68
CA GLY A 53 11.31 -46.86 34.58
C GLY A 53 11.15 -46.00 35.84
N VAL A 54 10.77 -46.56 37.00
CA VAL A 54 10.75 -45.81 38.26
C VAL A 54 12.16 -45.72 38.83
N GLN A 55 12.65 -44.49 39.06
CA GLN A 55 14.00 -44.24 39.56
C GLN A 55 14.21 -44.80 40.98
N LYS A 56 15.26 -45.62 41.17
CA LYS A 56 15.60 -46.22 42.47
C LYS A 56 17.11 -46.53 42.56
N PRO A 57 17.78 -46.31 43.71
CA PRO A 57 19.21 -46.58 43.88
C PRO A 57 19.65 -48.02 43.56
N ASP A 58 18.78 -48.99 43.85
CA ASP A 58 18.99 -50.42 43.66
C ASP A 58 18.39 -50.95 42.34
N GLY A 59 17.99 -50.03 41.46
CA GLY A 59 17.47 -50.33 40.13
C GLY A 59 18.47 -51.13 39.28
N LYS A 60 17.95 -52.10 38.53
CA LYS A 60 18.77 -52.99 37.67
C LYS A 60 18.76 -52.59 36.21
N TYR A 61 17.89 -51.67 35.82
CA TYR A 61 17.74 -51.20 34.45
C TYR A 61 18.20 -49.75 34.33
N GLY A 62 18.62 -49.35 33.13
CA GLY A 62 18.94 -47.96 32.82
C GLY A 62 17.69 -47.22 32.32
N LEU A 63 17.25 -46.19 33.03
CA LEU A 63 16.08 -45.39 32.64
C LEU A 63 16.23 -44.80 31.24
N ARG A 64 17.44 -44.35 30.90
CA ARG A 64 17.70 -43.67 29.64
C ARG A 64 17.62 -44.66 28.47
N ALA A 65 18.26 -45.83 28.60
CA ALA A 65 18.15 -46.91 27.63
C ALA A 65 16.69 -47.34 27.37
N LEU A 66 15.86 -47.44 28.42
CA LEU A 66 14.43 -47.76 28.28
C LEU A 66 13.67 -46.70 27.48
N TYR A 67 13.90 -45.42 27.74
CA TYR A 67 13.27 -44.33 26.99
C TYR A 67 13.58 -44.39 25.49
N LEU A 68 14.84 -44.61 25.14
CA LEU A 68 15.28 -44.64 23.75
C LEU A 68 14.74 -45.88 23.04
N LYS A 69 14.65 -47.00 23.76
CA LYS A 69 14.04 -48.21 23.23
C LYS A 69 12.58 -47.99 22.90
N MET A 70 11.83 -47.37 23.80
CA MET A 70 10.45 -46.96 23.54
C MET A 70 10.34 -46.11 22.26
N GLN A 71 11.20 -45.09 22.09
CA GLN A 71 11.18 -44.24 20.89
C GLN A 71 11.49 -45.01 19.60
N ILE A 72 12.52 -45.87 19.62
CA ILE A 72 12.88 -46.73 18.49
C ILE A 72 11.76 -47.73 18.15
N GLU A 73 11.09 -48.30 19.15
CA GLU A 73 9.95 -49.19 18.94
C GLU A 73 8.73 -48.46 18.37
N LYS A 74 8.42 -47.26 18.87
CA LYS A 74 7.35 -46.42 18.31
C LYS A 74 7.66 -46.10 16.83
N LEU A 75 8.91 -45.77 16.51
CA LEU A 75 9.37 -45.55 15.14
C LEU A 75 9.27 -46.81 14.28
N GLN A 76 9.73 -47.95 14.80
CA GLN A 76 9.67 -49.24 14.12
C GLN A 76 8.24 -49.61 13.74
N LYS A 77 7.31 -49.53 14.71
CA LYS A 77 5.89 -49.83 14.51
C LYS A 77 5.26 -48.91 13.47
N GLN A 78 5.68 -47.65 13.45
CA GLN A 78 5.12 -46.66 12.53
C GLN A 78 5.67 -46.81 11.10
N LEU A 79 6.97 -47.06 10.96
CA LEU A 79 7.66 -47.11 9.66
C LEU A 79 7.77 -48.53 9.07
N ASP A 80 7.30 -49.54 9.81
CA ASP A 80 7.36 -50.97 9.46
C ASP A 80 8.79 -51.43 9.10
N LEU A 81 9.75 -51.04 9.93
CA LEU A 81 11.18 -51.30 9.66
C LEU A 81 11.64 -52.64 10.25
N PRO A 82 12.48 -53.41 9.52
CA PRO A 82 13.20 -54.53 10.07
C PRO A 82 14.08 -54.12 11.26
N THR A 83 14.20 -54.98 12.26
CA THR A 83 14.96 -54.68 13.50
C THR A 83 16.43 -54.37 13.21
N GLU A 84 17.03 -55.02 12.21
CA GLU A 84 18.40 -54.80 11.74
C GLU A 84 18.64 -53.41 11.14
N HIS A 85 17.58 -52.67 10.76
CA HIS A 85 17.71 -51.30 10.28
C HIS A 85 17.80 -50.28 11.42
N LEU A 86 17.45 -50.69 12.65
CA LEU A 86 17.37 -49.80 13.80
C LEU A 86 18.69 -49.74 14.56
N PRO A 87 18.97 -48.62 15.27
CA PRO A 87 20.12 -48.54 16.16
C PRO A 87 20.05 -49.55 17.32
N GLU A 88 21.18 -50.14 17.67
CA GLU A 88 21.35 -51.01 18.85
C GLU A 88 21.61 -50.14 20.09
N ILE A 89 20.81 -50.30 21.16
CA ILE A 89 20.98 -49.55 22.41
C ILE A 89 21.80 -50.38 23.39
N ILE A 90 22.84 -49.76 23.97
CA ILE A 90 23.74 -50.38 24.95
C ILE A 90 23.73 -49.53 26.23
N PRO A 91 23.17 -50.03 27.35
CA PRO A 91 23.30 -49.36 28.65
C PRO A 91 24.77 -49.28 29.05
N GLY A 92 25.27 -48.06 29.23
CA GLY A 92 26.65 -47.77 29.64
C GLY A 92 26.80 -47.66 31.16
N PRO A 93 27.81 -46.89 31.64
CA PRO A 93 28.08 -46.77 33.07
C PRO A 93 27.02 -45.95 33.81
N VAL A 94 26.84 -46.21 35.11
CA VAL A 94 25.92 -45.49 36.00
C VAL A 94 26.39 -44.05 36.22
N THR A 95 25.46 -43.09 36.32
CA THR A 95 25.76 -41.69 36.58
C THR A 95 26.54 -41.49 37.88
N THR A 96 27.63 -40.75 37.82
CA THR A 96 28.38 -40.27 38.99
C THR A 96 28.08 -38.80 39.31
N TYR A 97 27.34 -38.11 38.43
CA TYR A 97 27.04 -36.69 38.55
C TYR A 97 25.82 -36.45 39.45
N TYR A 98 24.75 -37.25 39.32
CA TYR A 98 23.55 -37.14 40.15
C TYR A 98 23.57 -38.15 41.30
N SER A 99 22.98 -37.77 42.44
CA SER A 99 22.74 -38.67 43.58
C SER A 99 21.24 -38.83 43.83
N TYR A 100 20.80 -40.01 44.26
CA TYR A 100 19.39 -40.22 44.59
C TYR A 100 19.00 -39.44 45.85
N ASP A 101 17.95 -38.62 45.73
CA ASP A 101 17.37 -37.86 46.82
C ASP A 101 16.12 -38.57 47.34
N GLU A 102 16.17 -38.98 48.61
CA GLU A 102 15.10 -39.76 49.25
C GLU A 102 13.82 -38.96 49.49
N GLU A 103 13.91 -37.65 49.68
CA GLU A 103 12.73 -36.78 49.89
C GLU A 103 12.03 -36.52 48.56
N LEU A 104 12.82 -36.26 47.51
CA LEU A 104 12.31 -35.97 46.18
C LEU A 104 11.95 -37.23 45.37
N LYS A 105 12.38 -38.42 45.82
CA LYS A 105 12.22 -39.71 45.14
C LYS A 105 12.72 -39.69 43.69
N LYS A 106 13.83 -39.00 43.46
CA LYS A 106 14.47 -38.83 42.15
C LYS A 106 15.96 -38.54 42.30
N TYR A 107 16.72 -38.75 41.23
CA TYR A 107 18.11 -38.34 41.16
C TYR A 107 18.22 -36.81 41.06
N HIS A 108 19.01 -36.20 41.94
CA HIS A 108 19.14 -34.75 42.12
C HIS A 108 20.61 -34.35 42.34
N TYR A 109 21.01 -33.23 41.74
CA TYR A 109 22.35 -32.68 41.91
C TYR A 109 22.33 -31.46 42.82
N LYS A 110 22.88 -31.65 44.03
CA LYS A 110 22.79 -30.68 45.14
C LYS A 110 23.41 -29.32 44.82
N SER A 111 24.54 -29.27 44.12
CA SER A 111 25.26 -27.99 43.90
C SER A 111 24.57 -27.06 42.91
N SER A 112 23.71 -27.58 42.01
CA SER A 112 22.95 -26.76 41.06
C SER A 112 21.44 -26.86 41.20
N GLU A 113 20.97 -27.49 42.29
CA GLU A 113 19.54 -27.67 42.61
C GLU A 113 18.72 -28.17 41.40
N SER A 114 19.27 -29.16 40.68
CA SER A 114 18.66 -29.66 39.45
C SER A 114 18.44 -31.15 39.51
N ASP A 115 17.24 -31.57 39.09
CA ASP A 115 16.92 -32.98 38.91
C ASP A 115 17.61 -33.56 37.67
N ALA A 116 17.77 -34.87 37.68
CA ALA A 116 18.03 -35.62 36.47
C ALA A 116 16.74 -35.68 35.64
N PHE A 117 16.74 -34.96 34.50
CA PHE A 117 15.55 -34.76 33.69
C PHE A 117 15.33 -35.88 32.68
N TYR A 118 14.16 -36.55 32.77
CA TYR A 118 13.62 -37.49 31.78
C TYR A 118 12.08 -37.44 31.81
N PRO A 119 11.39 -37.67 30.68
CA PRO A 119 9.93 -37.87 30.64
C PRO A 119 9.56 -39.21 31.29
N THR A 120 9.87 -39.34 32.57
CA THR A 120 9.75 -40.55 33.38
C THR A 120 8.29 -41.02 33.42
N ALA A 121 7.35 -40.07 33.43
CA ALA A 121 5.92 -40.38 33.33
C ALA A 121 5.54 -41.09 32.02
N GLU A 122 6.09 -40.65 30.88
CA GLU A 122 5.83 -41.28 29.58
C GLU A 122 6.42 -42.71 29.52
N VAL A 123 7.62 -42.90 30.06
CA VAL A 123 8.28 -44.23 30.12
C VAL A 123 7.47 -45.17 31.01
N ILE A 124 7.09 -44.71 32.21
CA ILE A 124 6.27 -45.48 33.15
C ILE A 124 4.95 -45.87 32.50
N GLU A 125 4.25 -44.91 31.89
CA GLU A 125 2.98 -45.17 31.23
C GLU A 125 3.12 -46.20 30.10
N TYR A 126 4.14 -46.06 29.25
CA TYR A 126 4.38 -47.00 28.15
C TYR A 126 4.64 -48.41 28.66
N TYR A 127 5.59 -48.60 29.59
CA TYR A 127 5.96 -49.95 30.06
C TYR A 127 4.94 -50.58 31.01
N GLN A 128 4.08 -49.79 31.66
CA GLN A 128 2.93 -50.32 32.41
C GLN A 128 1.80 -50.81 31.50
N GLN A 129 1.61 -50.19 30.34
CA GLN A 129 0.54 -50.51 29.40
C GLN A 129 0.97 -51.46 28.27
N SER A 130 2.28 -51.59 28.03
CA SER A 130 2.83 -52.38 26.94
C SER A 130 2.87 -53.87 27.27
N GLU A 131 2.56 -54.71 26.27
CA GLU A 131 2.81 -56.17 26.34
C GLU A 131 4.30 -56.52 26.23
N VAL A 132 5.17 -55.53 25.95
CA VAL A 132 6.61 -55.72 25.79
C VAL A 132 7.28 -55.86 27.16
N THR A 133 7.85 -57.03 27.41
CA THR A 133 8.67 -57.29 28.62
C THR A 133 10.07 -56.70 28.43
N VAL A 134 10.56 -55.96 29.43
CA VAL A 134 11.94 -55.43 29.42
C VAL A 134 12.93 -56.59 29.45
N GLY A 135 13.75 -56.70 28.39
CA GLY A 135 14.72 -57.78 28.22
C GLY A 135 16.01 -57.60 29.03
N PRO A 136 16.79 -58.69 29.22
CA PRO A 136 18.07 -58.67 29.94
C PRO A 136 19.15 -57.79 29.28
N GLU A 137 19.00 -57.44 28.01
CA GLU A 137 19.93 -56.59 27.26
C GLU A 137 20.01 -55.15 27.79
N TYR A 138 18.98 -54.69 28.52
CA TYR A 138 18.89 -53.36 29.13
C TYR A 138 19.36 -53.29 30.59
N LEU A 139 19.85 -54.42 31.13
CA LEU A 139 20.39 -54.46 32.49
C LEU A 139 21.67 -53.62 32.58
N LEU A 140 21.77 -52.83 33.64
CA LEU A 140 23.02 -52.23 34.08
C LEU A 140 23.95 -53.37 34.50
N SER A 141 25.10 -53.48 33.83
CA SER A 141 26.05 -54.56 34.10
C SER A 141 26.51 -54.52 35.57
N SER A 142 26.46 -55.67 36.25
CA SER A 142 27.01 -55.82 37.60
C SER A 142 28.54 -55.91 37.64
N SER A 143 29.18 -56.10 36.48
CA SER A 143 30.65 -56.12 36.33
C SER A 143 31.14 -54.84 35.65
N GLU A 144 32.19 -54.23 36.20
CA GLU A 144 32.82 -53.02 35.69
C GLU A 144 33.16 -53.18 34.19
N ASN A 145 32.72 -52.21 33.38
CA ASN A 145 32.98 -52.11 31.93
C ASN A 145 32.47 -53.25 31.02
N ALA A 146 31.60 -54.15 31.46
CA ALA A 146 31.14 -55.25 30.60
C ALA A 146 30.35 -54.80 29.35
N TRP A 147 29.76 -53.59 29.36
CA TRP A 147 29.06 -53.01 28.22
C TRP A 147 29.99 -52.79 27.02
N THR A 148 31.27 -52.47 27.25
CA THR A 148 32.26 -52.24 26.19
C THR A 148 32.48 -53.47 25.31
N LYS A 149 32.35 -54.69 25.88
CA LYS A 149 32.46 -55.96 25.13
C LYS A 149 31.34 -56.15 24.10
N LYS A 150 30.20 -55.46 24.26
CA LYS A 150 29.11 -55.44 23.26
C LYS A 150 29.51 -54.64 22.02
N ILE A 151 30.47 -53.72 22.15
CA ILE A 151 31.09 -52.99 21.04
C ILE A 151 32.23 -53.85 20.47
N LYS A 152 31.87 -54.86 19.68
CA LYS A 152 32.84 -55.75 18.98
C LYS A 152 33.98 -54.93 18.37
N HIS A 153 35.24 -55.15 18.79
CA HIS A 153 36.41 -54.47 18.23
C HIS A 153 36.58 -54.83 16.75
N LYS A 154 36.20 -53.94 15.84
CA LYS A 154 36.40 -54.12 14.40
C LYS A 154 37.05 -52.90 13.77
N ASN A 155 38.29 -53.09 13.33
CA ASN A 155 39.05 -52.37 12.28
C ASN A 155 39.08 -50.81 12.28
N GLU A 156 40.03 -50.30 11.49
CA GLU A 156 40.30 -48.88 11.14
C GLU A 156 39.10 -48.11 10.55
N GLU A 157 37.94 -48.74 10.38
CA GLU A 157 36.73 -48.17 9.78
C GLU A 157 35.67 -47.75 10.81
N THR A 158 35.94 -47.82 12.12
CA THR A 158 34.97 -47.43 13.16
C THR A 158 35.00 -45.93 13.43
N VAL A 159 33.83 -45.29 13.40
CA VAL A 159 33.62 -43.90 13.79
C VAL A 159 33.06 -43.82 15.21
N LEU A 160 33.74 -43.11 16.09
CA LEU A 160 33.32 -42.85 17.45
C LEU A 160 32.76 -41.43 17.55
N VAL A 161 31.54 -41.29 18.04
CA VAL A 161 30.88 -39.99 18.21
C VAL A 161 30.62 -39.80 19.69
N ASN A 162 31.40 -38.95 20.35
CA ASN A 162 31.20 -38.62 21.75
C ASN A 162 30.47 -37.29 21.88
N ILE A 163 29.18 -37.35 22.24
CA ILE A 163 28.36 -36.18 22.59
C ILE A 163 28.10 -36.12 24.10
N ALA A 164 28.84 -36.91 24.87
CA ALA A 164 28.61 -37.14 26.29
C ALA A 164 29.75 -36.69 27.22
N SER A 165 29.56 -36.93 28.52
CA SER A 165 30.67 -36.97 29.48
C SER A 165 31.74 -37.98 29.04
N PHE A 166 32.98 -37.74 29.45
CA PHE A 166 34.09 -38.55 28.97
C PHE A 166 34.16 -39.95 29.55
N ASN A 167 33.38 -40.27 30.58
CA ASN A 167 33.45 -41.54 31.30
C ASN A 167 33.25 -42.73 30.35
N GLY A 168 32.24 -42.67 29.47
CA GLY A 168 31.97 -43.76 28.54
C GLY A 168 33.05 -43.95 27.47
N ILE A 169 33.52 -42.86 26.85
CA ILE A 169 34.59 -42.97 25.85
C ILE A 169 35.93 -43.36 26.49
N GLU A 170 36.18 -42.95 27.73
CA GLU A 170 37.36 -43.36 28.51
C GLU A 170 37.36 -44.86 28.82
N ASP A 171 36.24 -45.38 29.35
CA ASP A 171 36.05 -46.81 29.63
C ASP A 171 36.28 -47.68 28.38
N PHE A 172 35.93 -47.15 27.20
CA PHE A 172 36.16 -47.82 25.92
C PHE A 172 37.62 -47.70 25.46
N LEU A 173 38.19 -46.50 25.43
CA LEU A 173 39.55 -46.26 24.93
C LEU A 173 40.62 -46.86 25.86
N SER A 174 40.40 -46.90 27.17
CA SER A 174 41.32 -47.50 28.15
C SER A 174 41.54 -49.00 27.95
N GLN A 175 40.61 -49.68 27.26
CA GLN A 175 40.74 -51.09 26.89
C GLN A 175 41.51 -51.30 25.59
N ILE A 176 41.86 -50.23 24.89
CA ILE A 176 42.52 -50.23 23.59
C ILE A 176 43.93 -49.66 23.76
N PRO A 177 44.98 -50.33 23.24
CA PRO A 177 46.34 -49.80 23.28
C PRO A 177 46.43 -48.40 22.61
N PRO A 178 47.21 -47.43 23.14
CA PRO A 178 47.30 -46.06 22.61
C PRO A 178 47.61 -45.95 21.11
N GLN A 179 48.41 -46.86 20.56
CA GLN A 179 48.71 -46.89 19.13
C GLN A 179 47.50 -47.29 18.27
N GLU A 180 46.61 -48.12 18.80
CA GLU A 180 45.38 -48.54 18.13
C GLU A 180 44.26 -47.51 18.30
N GLN A 181 44.27 -46.70 19.37
CA GLN A 181 43.33 -45.59 19.56
C GLN A 181 43.39 -44.60 18.38
N LYS A 182 44.57 -44.36 17.82
CA LYS A 182 44.77 -43.46 16.66
C LYS A 182 44.07 -43.91 15.37
N LYS A 183 43.66 -45.18 15.29
CA LYS A 183 42.97 -45.76 14.13
C LYS A 183 41.50 -45.37 14.06
N PHE A 184 40.92 -44.91 15.17
CA PHE A 184 39.54 -44.47 15.21
C PHE A 184 39.42 -43.05 14.66
N LYS A 185 38.32 -42.80 13.96
CA LYS A 185 37.88 -41.44 13.65
C LYS A 185 36.96 -41.00 14.77
N ILE A 186 37.27 -39.90 15.44
CA ILE A 186 36.55 -39.48 16.64
C ILE A 186 35.96 -38.08 16.44
N PHE A 187 34.66 -37.96 16.64
CA PHE A 187 33.95 -36.68 16.70
C PHE A 187 33.58 -36.42 18.15
N ASN A 188 34.13 -35.37 18.75
CA ASN A 188 34.02 -35.14 20.19
C ASN A 188 33.41 -33.78 20.52
N MET A 189 32.32 -33.76 21.30
CA MET A 189 31.67 -32.55 21.79
C MET A 189 31.94 -32.26 23.28
N GLY A 190 32.90 -32.99 23.89
CA GLY A 190 33.12 -32.92 25.33
C GLY A 190 34.07 -31.82 25.82
N TYR A 191 35.09 -31.43 25.03
CA TYR A 191 36.07 -30.40 25.42
C TYR A 191 35.82 -29.14 24.61
N ASN A 192 35.81 -27.99 25.29
CA ASN A 192 35.73 -26.68 24.66
C ASN A 192 37.01 -26.39 23.84
N LYS A 193 37.05 -25.24 23.15
CA LYS A 193 38.30 -24.74 22.58
C LYS A 193 39.34 -24.56 23.69
N PRO A 194 40.65 -24.77 23.43
CA PRO A 194 41.69 -24.40 24.37
C PRO A 194 41.53 -22.95 24.83
N TYR A 195 41.59 -22.73 26.14
CA TYR A 195 41.39 -21.41 26.72
C TYR A 195 42.66 -20.60 26.55
N SER A 196 42.54 -19.47 25.85
CA SER A 196 43.55 -18.41 25.86
C SER A 196 43.61 -17.72 27.22
N ALA A 197 44.63 -16.89 27.47
CA ALA A 197 44.76 -16.08 28.68
C ALA A 197 43.51 -15.24 28.97
N GLU A 198 42.91 -14.66 27.93
CA GLU A 198 41.69 -13.87 28.03
C GLU A 198 40.46 -14.76 28.33
N ASP A 199 40.30 -15.85 27.59
CA ASP A 199 39.19 -16.80 27.81
C ASP A 199 39.24 -17.38 29.23
N TYR A 200 40.44 -17.69 29.73
CA TYR A 200 40.68 -18.18 31.08
C TYR A 200 40.18 -17.19 32.12
N GLN A 201 40.64 -15.94 32.08
CA GLN A 201 40.21 -14.91 33.03
C GLN A 201 38.69 -14.67 33.01
N ASN A 202 38.07 -14.68 31.83
CA ASN A 202 36.66 -14.39 31.66
C ASN A 202 35.74 -15.53 32.11
N ASN A 203 36.15 -16.80 31.95
CA ASN A 203 35.25 -17.94 32.09
C ASN A 203 35.49 -18.80 33.34
N THR A 204 36.62 -18.65 34.04
CA THR A 204 36.94 -19.47 35.22
C THR A 204 36.54 -18.85 36.56
N ALA A 205 36.02 -17.62 36.58
CA ALA A 205 35.57 -16.95 37.80
C ALA A 205 34.33 -17.60 38.43
N ASN A 206 33.54 -18.35 37.65
CA ASN A 206 32.37 -19.10 38.10
C ASN A 206 32.44 -20.53 37.57
N THR A 207 32.56 -21.53 38.42
CA THR A 207 32.60 -22.94 37.98
C THR A 207 31.34 -23.38 37.27
N ASN A 208 30.20 -22.73 37.51
CA ASN A 208 28.96 -23.00 36.81
C ASN A 208 28.93 -22.47 35.36
N SER A 209 29.90 -21.63 34.95
CA SER A 209 30.05 -21.22 33.54
C SER A 209 30.89 -22.18 32.70
N LEU A 210 31.50 -23.21 33.30
CA LEU A 210 32.20 -24.26 32.56
C LEU A 210 31.21 -25.21 31.84
N PRO A 211 31.54 -25.72 30.64
CA PRO A 211 30.74 -26.68 29.89
C PRO A 211 30.29 -27.89 30.72
N TYR A 212 29.08 -28.39 30.47
CA TYR A 212 28.50 -29.50 31.24
C TYR A 212 29.31 -30.79 31.13
N ASN A 213 29.68 -31.21 29.91
CA ASN A 213 30.43 -32.45 29.67
C ASN A 213 31.79 -32.48 30.39
N GLU A 214 32.42 -31.32 30.56
CA GLU A 214 33.66 -31.18 31.34
C GLU A 214 33.38 -31.34 32.84
N ARG A 215 32.26 -30.78 33.35
CA ARG A 215 31.87 -30.86 34.77
C ARG A 215 31.35 -32.23 35.20
N SER A 216 30.75 -32.99 34.29
CA SER A 216 30.23 -34.34 34.55
C SER A 216 31.30 -35.44 34.43
N THR A 217 32.45 -35.11 33.85
CA THR A 217 33.58 -36.03 33.74
C THR A 217 34.33 -36.19 35.07
N ALA A 218 34.65 -37.43 35.43
CA ALA A 218 35.51 -37.68 36.59
C ALA A 218 36.93 -37.12 36.36
N VAL A 219 37.47 -36.37 37.33
CA VAL A 219 38.83 -35.77 37.26
C VAL A 219 39.91 -36.77 36.85
N LYS A 220 39.84 -38.00 37.38
CA LYS A 220 40.78 -39.09 37.08
C LYS A 220 40.75 -39.54 35.61
N SER A 221 39.62 -39.35 34.93
CA SER A 221 39.39 -39.74 33.54
C SER A 221 39.73 -38.61 32.55
N ALA A 222 39.87 -37.36 33.03
CA ALA A 222 40.08 -36.21 32.15
C ALA A 222 41.46 -36.21 31.46
N ALA A 223 42.55 -36.51 32.17
CA ALA A 223 43.89 -36.48 31.56
C ALA A 223 44.16 -37.60 30.53
N PRO A 224 43.81 -38.86 30.80
CA PRO A 224 43.94 -39.94 29.82
C PRO A 224 43.12 -39.67 28.55
N VAL A 225 41.89 -39.15 28.70
CA VAL A 225 41.01 -38.85 27.57
C VAL A 225 41.50 -37.65 26.77
N ALA A 226 41.91 -36.56 27.43
CA ALA A 226 42.45 -35.40 26.74
C ALA A 226 43.66 -35.77 25.85
N THR A 227 44.50 -36.69 26.34
CA THR A 227 45.63 -37.22 25.57
C THR A 227 45.17 -38.10 24.41
N ALA A 228 44.22 -39.01 24.67
CA ALA A 228 43.67 -39.90 23.64
C ALA A 228 42.88 -39.17 22.55
N LEU A 229 42.40 -37.96 22.81
CA LEU A 229 41.65 -37.14 21.85
C LEU A 229 42.53 -36.12 21.11
N ALA A 230 43.81 -35.98 21.46
CA ALA A 230 44.70 -34.99 20.85
C ALA A 230 45.47 -35.55 19.65
N HIS A 231 44.76 -35.98 18.60
CA HIS A 231 45.35 -36.47 17.35
C HIS A 231 44.54 -36.11 16.10
N ASN A 232 45.14 -36.21 14.92
CA ASN A 232 44.61 -35.66 13.65
C ASN A 232 43.32 -36.33 13.14
N ASN A 233 42.97 -37.51 13.65
CA ASN A 233 41.71 -38.20 13.33
C ASN A 233 40.58 -37.81 14.28
N VAL A 234 40.82 -36.88 15.20
CA VAL A 234 39.84 -36.32 16.12
C VAL A 234 39.44 -34.92 15.67
N PHE A 235 38.14 -34.67 15.64
CA PHE A 235 37.60 -33.34 15.40
C PHE A 235 36.67 -32.95 16.56
N HIS A 236 36.94 -31.79 17.15
CA HIS A 236 36.24 -31.28 18.31
C HIS A 236 35.14 -30.29 17.92
N ILE A 237 33.94 -30.54 18.42
CA ILE A 237 32.78 -29.67 18.26
C ILE A 237 32.64 -28.90 19.56
N VAL A 238 32.86 -27.60 19.48
CA VAL A 238 32.90 -26.75 20.66
C VAL A 238 31.49 -26.26 20.98
N SER A 239 30.98 -26.51 22.20
CA SER A 239 29.63 -26.08 22.60
C SER A 239 29.37 -24.58 22.41
N GLY A 240 30.40 -23.74 22.52
CA GLY A 240 30.30 -22.30 22.24
C GLY A 240 30.05 -21.95 20.77
N THR A 241 30.48 -22.79 19.84
CA THR A 241 30.49 -22.51 18.38
C THR A 241 29.18 -22.93 17.71
N THR A 242 28.32 -23.63 18.44
CA THR A 242 26.97 -24.00 18.03
C THR A 242 25.90 -23.00 18.49
N ARG A 243 26.28 -21.95 19.24
CA ARG A 243 25.35 -20.94 19.79
C ARG A 243 24.69 -20.01 18.76
N THR A 244 25.20 -20.00 17.52
CA THR A 244 24.65 -19.22 16.40
C THR A 244 23.50 -19.93 15.68
N LEU A 245 23.16 -21.15 16.10
CA LEU A 245 22.02 -21.89 15.57
C LEU A 245 20.68 -21.17 15.87
N PRO A 246 19.68 -21.28 14.97
CA PRO A 246 18.33 -20.76 15.22
C PRO A 246 17.72 -21.34 16.50
N LYS A 247 17.22 -20.47 17.39
CA LYS A 247 16.60 -20.89 18.66
C LYS A 247 15.11 -21.14 18.47
N TYR A 248 14.59 -22.20 19.09
CA TYR A 248 13.19 -22.62 19.00
C TYR A 248 12.28 -22.00 20.09
N THR A 249 12.82 -21.11 20.92
CA THR A 249 12.29 -20.82 22.27
C THR A 249 11.37 -19.61 22.36
N GLN A 250 11.21 -18.84 21.26
CA GLN A 250 10.33 -17.67 21.19
C GLN A 250 9.45 -17.73 19.94
N ILE A 251 8.60 -18.76 19.87
CA ILE A 251 7.55 -18.92 18.86
C ILE A 251 6.45 -17.89 19.14
N THR A 252 6.73 -16.61 18.90
CA THR A 252 5.74 -15.54 19.10
C THR A 252 5.47 -14.75 17.83
N SER A 253 6.25 -14.92 16.77
CA SER A 253 5.99 -14.22 15.51
C SER A 253 6.77 -14.80 14.32
N MET A 254 6.27 -14.60 13.10
CA MET A 254 6.97 -14.91 11.83
C MET A 254 8.13 -13.92 11.57
N LYS A 255 8.98 -13.64 12.57
CA LYS A 255 9.99 -12.59 12.50
C LYS A 255 11.34 -13.12 12.01
N GLY A 256 11.35 -13.50 10.74
CA GLY A 256 12.58 -13.64 9.97
C GLY A 256 12.90 -15.05 9.48
N THR A 257 13.85 -15.11 8.56
CA THR A 257 14.27 -16.33 7.85
C THR A 257 14.69 -17.47 8.78
N ALA A 258 15.38 -17.16 9.89
CA ALA A 258 15.83 -18.15 10.87
C ALA A 258 14.67 -18.87 11.58
N ASP A 259 13.59 -18.16 11.91
CA ASP A 259 12.43 -18.72 12.63
C ASP A 259 11.59 -19.64 11.72
N VAL A 260 11.48 -19.28 10.45
CA VAL A 260 10.81 -20.13 9.46
C VAL A 260 11.59 -21.42 9.29
N LEU A 261 12.90 -21.33 9.07
CA LEU A 261 13.71 -22.51 8.80
C LEU A 261 13.85 -23.41 10.03
N SER A 262 13.92 -22.84 11.24
CA SER A 262 13.92 -23.64 12.47
C SER A 262 12.65 -24.48 12.63
N ARG A 263 11.46 -23.92 12.33
CA ARG A 263 10.19 -24.68 12.35
C ARG A 263 10.09 -25.74 11.26
N SER A 264 10.83 -25.57 10.17
CA SER A 264 10.70 -26.42 8.99
C SER A 264 11.21 -27.84 9.26
N PHE A 265 12.38 -27.99 9.90
CA PHE A 265 12.93 -29.32 10.16
C PHE A 265 12.01 -30.24 11.00
N PRO A 266 11.42 -29.79 12.14
CA PRO A 266 10.42 -30.58 12.85
C PRO A 266 9.22 -30.97 11.99
N LEU A 267 8.72 -30.05 11.15
CA LEU A 267 7.58 -30.33 10.27
C LEU A 267 7.94 -31.34 9.18
N LEU A 268 9.09 -31.20 8.54
CA LEU A 268 9.62 -32.15 7.55
C LEU A 268 9.84 -33.54 8.18
N SER A 269 10.40 -33.57 9.39
CA SER A 269 10.58 -34.82 10.15
C SER A 269 9.24 -35.45 10.53
N GLY A 270 8.26 -34.63 10.90
CA GLY A 270 6.89 -35.06 11.15
C GLY A 270 6.19 -35.64 9.93
N HIS A 271 6.49 -35.14 8.73
CA HIS A 271 5.98 -35.72 7.49
C HIS A 271 6.60 -37.09 7.18
N TYR A 272 7.89 -37.28 7.50
CA TYR A 272 8.51 -38.60 7.44
C TYR A 272 7.88 -39.58 8.44
N ALA A 273 7.75 -39.18 9.71
CA ALA A 273 7.04 -39.94 10.72
C ALA A 273 6.46 -39.03 11.83
N PRO A 274 5.12 -38.99 12.02
CA PRO A 274 4.48 -38.31 13.14
C PRO A 274 5.13 -38.47 14.53
N VAL A 275 5.61 -39.66 14.91
CA VAL A 275 6.26 -39.86 16.21
C VAL A 275 7.48 -38.94 16.39
N LEU A 276 8.24 -38.68 15.33
CA LEU A 276 9.40 -37.79 15.38
C LEU A 276 8.98 -36.37 15.80
N LEU A 277 7.92 -35.85 15.18
CA LEU A 277 7.40 -34.53 15.51
C LEU A 277 6.86 -34.48 16.94
N THR A 278 6.11 -35.51 17.36
CA THR A 278 5.60 -35.59 18.74
C THR A 278 6.74 -35.60 19.75
N SER A 279 7.80 -36.39 19.50
CA SER A 279 8.96 -36.46 20.39
C SER A 279 9.74 -35.15 20.45
N ILE A 280 9.86 -34.41 19.33
CA ILE A 280 10.42 -33.05 19.32
C ILE A 280 9.55 -32.10 20.16
N VAL A 281 8.22 -32.16 20.02
CA VAL A 281 7.31 -31.26 20.73
C VAL A 281 7.30 -31.53 22.24
N GLU A 282 7.19 -32.79 22.64
CA GLU A 282 7.24 -33.17 24.06
C GLU A 282 8.59 -32.82 24.67
N PHE A 283 9.68 -32.95 23.91
CA PHE A 283 10.97 -32.44 24.34
C PHE A 283 10.95 -30.91 24.58
N ILE A 284 10.51 -30.11 23.60
CA ILE A 284 10.46 -28.65 23.73
C ILE A 284 9.59 -28.22 24.92
N LYS A 285 8.44 -28.86 25.13
CA LYS A 285 7.54 -28.58 26.26
C LYS A 285 8.20 -28.81 27.60
N ASN A 286 9.00 -29.87 27.74
CA ASN A 286 9.54 -30.30 29.02
C ASN A 286 10.96 -29.76 29.29
N SER A 287 11.76 -29.44 28.26
CA SER A 287 13.12 -28.90 28.40
C SER A 287 13.16 -27.58 29.16
N LYS A 288 14.24 -27.36 29.93
CA LYS A 288 14.56 -26.07 30.56
C LYS A 288 14.83 -24.98 29.53
N HIS A 289 15.39 -25.36 28.38
CA HIS A 289 15.80 -24.43 27.33
C HIS A 289 14.66 -24.05 26.40
N LYS A 290 13.51 -24.76 26.44
CA LYS A 290 12.32 -24.54 25.59
C LYS A 290 12.63 -24.54 24.10
N GLY A 291 13.65 -25.28 23.67
CA GLY A 291 14.01 -25.34 22.26
C GLY A 291 14.72 -26.62 21.88
N PHE A 292 14.52 -27.04 20.63
CA PHE A 292 15.17 -28.19 20.05
C PHE A 292 16.62 -27.84 19.71
N TRP A 293 17.58 -28.67 20.10
CA TRP A 293 18.99 -28.33 19.92
C TRP A 293 19.55 -28.96 18.63
N PRO A 294 20.07 -28.16 17.68
CA PRO A 294 20.75 -28.70 16.50
C PRO A 294 22.25 -28.96 16.75
N HIS A 295 22.76 -28.79 17.97
CA HIS A 295 24.20 -28.91 18.20
C HIS A 295 24.69 -30.38 18.14
N ASP A 296 23.87 -31.35 18.55
CA ASP A 296 24.20 -32.79 18.43
C ASP A 296 23.97 -33.32 17.02
N ALA A 297 23.07 -32.67 16.27
CA ALA A 297 22.94 -32.89 14.85
C ALA A 297 24.26 -32.60 14.12
N VAL A 298 25.11 -31.68 14.62
CA VAL A 298 26.43 -31.43 14.04
C VAL A 298 27.31 -32.68 14.10
N ALA A 299 27.41 -33.31 15.28
CA ALA A 299 28.21 -34.51 15.47
C ALA A 299 27.73 -35.68 14.60
N THR A 300 26.41 -35.83 14.50
CA THR A 300 25.79 -36.82 13.63
C THR A 300 26.05 -36.53 12.15
N LEU A 301 25.88 -35.28 11.70
CA LEU A 301 26.16 -34.89 10.32
C LEU A 301 27.65 -35.10 9.99
N MET A 302 28.57 -34.80 10.89
CA MET A 302 30.00 -35.08 10.72
C MET A 302 30.26 -36.57 10.53
N ALA A 303 29.64 -37.42 11.35
CA ALA A 303 29.74 -38.86 11.20
C ALA A 303 29.21 -39.33 9.84
N LEU A 304 28.04 -38.84 9.42
CA LEU A 304 27.46 -39.17 8.12
C LEU A 304 28.33 -38.67 6.95
N ILE A 305 28.95 -37.48 7.07
CA ILE A 305 29.91 -36.94 6.10
C ILE A 305 31.10 -37.87 5.93
N GLU A 306 31.64 -38.36 7.05
CA GLU A 306 32.84 -39.19 7.06
C GLU A 306 32.66 -40.58 6.45
N ILE A 307 31.45 -41.16 6.55
CA ILE A 307 31.20 -42.56 6.18
C ILE A 307 30.48 -42.74 4.84
N SER A 308 29.93 -41.66 4.26
CA SER A 308 29.08 -41.74 3.07
C SER A 308 29.75 -41.09 1.87
N ASN A 309 29.47 -41.63 0.68
CA ASN A 309 29.78 -40.92 -0.56
C ASN A 309 28.62 -40.01 -0.93
N TRP A 310 28.74 -38.71 -0.68
CA TRP A 310 27.69 -37.74 -0.92
C TRP A 310 27.60 -37.29 -2.38
N LYS A 311 28.66 -37.50 -3.17
CA LYS A 311 28.73 -37.04 -4.57
C LYS A 311 27.64 -37.63 -5.48
N PRO A 312 27.27 -38.92 -5.40
CA PRO A 312 26.14 -39.46 -6.16
C PRO A 312 24.79 -38.83 -5.80
N ILE A 313 24.65 -38.36 -4.56
CA ILE A 313 23.37 -37.84 -4.03
C ILE A 313 23.27 -36.35 -4.31
N PHE A 314 24.34 -35.59 -4.10
CA PHE A 314 24.32 -34.13 -4.12
C PHE A 314 25.17 -33.50 -5.23
N GLY A 315 25.82 -34.32 -6.07
CA GLY A 315 26.62 -33.85 -7.21
C GLY A 315 27.93 -33.17 -6.84
N THR A 316 28.29 -33.09 -5.55
CA THR A 316 29.54 -32.49 -5.06
C THR A 316 30.14 -33.29 -3.91
N ASP A 317 31.44 -33.10 -3.69
CA ASP A 317 32.14 -33.63 -2.52
C ASP A 317 31.86 -32.71 -1.31
N ILE A 318 31.55 -33.33 -0.16
CA ILE A 318 31.25 -32.64 1.10
C ILE A 318 32.30 -33.04 2.13
N LEU A 319 32.82 -32.04 2.83
CA LEU A 319 33.79 -32.21 3.91
C LEU A 319 33.17 -31.74 5.23
N LYS A 320 33.54 -32.38 6.34
CA LYS A 320 33.04 -32.05 7.69
C LYS A 320 33.38 -30.61 8.10
N GLU A 321 34.50 -30.09 7.60
CA GLU A 321 34.94 -28.71 7.78
C GLU A 321 33.94 -27.69 7.20
N MET A 322 33.14 -28.07 6.19
CA MET A 322 32.12 -27.20 5.58
C MET A 322 30.93 -26.91 6.51
N LEU A 323 30.75 -27.69 7.58
CA LEU A 323 29.77 -27.38 8.63
C LEU A 323 30.14 -26.12 9.41
N PHE A 324 31.39 -25.66 9.30
CA PHE A 324 31.91 -24.52 10.01
C PHE A 324 32.35 -23.43 9.03
N THR A 325 32.33 -22.18 9.49
CA THR A 325 32.87 -21.05 8.75
C THR A 325 34.39 -21.16 8.58
N ASP A 326 35.06 -21.78 9.55
CA ASP A 326 36.50 -22.05 9.58
C ASP A 326 36.84 -23.16 10.60
N SER A 327 38.01 -23.79 10.46
CA SER A 327 38.56 -24.80 11.37
C SER A 327 39.94 -24.41 11.88
N VAL A 328 40.19 -24.57 13.17
CA VAL A 328 41.48 -24.28 13.82
C VAL A 328 42.22 -25.57 14.09
N LYS A 329 43.55 -25.53 13.91
CA LYS A 329 44.47 -26.58 14.34
C LYS A 329 45.42 -25.98 15.37
N VAL A 330 45.40 -26.51 16.58
CA VAL A 330 46.32 -26.12 17.65
C VAL A 330 47.31 -27.27 17.88
N PRO A 331 48.63 -27.05 17.89
CA PRO A 331 49.58 -28.10 18.21
C PRO A 331 49.31 -28.68 19.60
N ALA A 332 49.20 -30.00 19.72
CA ALA A 332 48.81 -30.63 20.97
C ALA A 332 49.85 -30.42 22.09
N HIS A 333 51.14 -30.34 21.75
CA HIS A 333 52.21 -30.02 22.71
C HIS A 333 52.12 -28.60 23.31
N ASP A 334 51.35 -27.69 22.70
CA ASP A 334 51.08 -26.36 23.25
C ASP A 334 49.91 -26.36 24.24
N LEU A 335 49.26 -27.51 24.45
CA LEU A 335 48.10 -27.66 25.32
C LEU A 335 48.46 -28.25 26.68
N ARG A 336 47.75 -27.78 27.70
CA ARG A 336 47.80 -28.32 29.06
C ARG A 336 46.39 -28.51 29.59
N LEU A 337 46.19 -29.52 30.43
CA LEU A 337 44.97 -29.73 31.19
C LEU A 337 45.16 -29.18 32.60
N ARG A 338 44.29 -28.24 33.01
CA ARG A 338 44.23 -27.70 34.37
C ARG A 338 42.95 -28.14 35.06
N VAL A 339 43.04 -28.57 36.31
CA VAL A 339 41.86 -28.94 37.12
C VAL A 339 41.43 -27.76 37.99
N LEU A 340 40.23 -27.26 37.77
CA LEU A 340 39.60 -26.19 38.54
C LEU A 340 38.37 -26.73 39.28
N ASN A 341 38.40 -26.73 40.62
CA ASN A 341 37.27 -27.17 41.46
C ASN A 341 36.67 -28.53 41.04
N GLY A 342 37.53 -29.47 40.63
CA GLY A 342 37.12 -30.80 40.19
C GLY A 342 36.66 -30.89 38.72
N THR A 343 36.90 -29.87 37.89
CA THR A 343 36.62 -29.87 36.44
C THR A 343 37.92 -29.67 35.66
N GLY A 344 38.21 -30.53 34.68
CA GLY A 344 39.40 -30.40 33.83
C GLY A 344 39.13 -29.50 32.61
N ILE A 345 39.93 -28.45 32.43
CA ILE A 345 39.85 -27.54 31.27
C ILE A 345 41.17 -27.56 30.48
N LEU A 346 41.08 -27.44 29.15
CA LEU A 346 42.25 -27.29 28.28
C LEU A 346 42.66 -25.82 28.18
N ILE A 347 43.93 -25.52 28.42
CA ILE A 347 44.54 -24.19 28.27
C ILE A 347 45.62 -24.23 27.21
N ASP A 348 45.77 -23.14 26.46
CA ASP A 348 46.86 -22.99 25.49
C ASP A 348 48.12 -22.36 26.13
N SER A 349 49.18 -22.24 25.32
CA SER A 349 50.47 -21.70 25.75
C SER A 349 50.44 -20.23 26.19
N SER A 350 49.36 -19.49 25.96
CA SER A 350 49.21 -18.11 26.44
C SER A 350 48.85 -18.03 27.93
N VAL A 351 48.31 -19.10 28.51
CA VAL A 351 48.03 -19.19 29.95
C VAL A 351 49.31 -19.63 30.68
N PRO A 352 49.79 -18.88 31.69
CA PRO A 352 50.96 -19.30 32.46
C PRO A 352 50.74 -20.67 33.11
N ALA A 353 51.70 -21.57 32.94
CA ALA A 353 51.66 -22.92 33.51
C ALA A 353 51.69 -22.92 35.05
N ASP A 354 50.87 -23.76 35.66
CA ASP A 354 50.88 -24.11 37.08
C ASP A 354 51.59 -25.47 37.26
N LYS A 355 52.08 -25.75 38.47
CA LYS A 355 52.79 -26.98 38.83
C LYS A 355 51.91 -28.24 38.73
N ASP A 356 50.59 -28.05 38.87
CA ASP A 356 49.60 -29.13 38.86
C ASP A 356 48.96 -29.32 37.46
N ASP A 357 49.42 -28.56 36.45
CA ASP A 357 48.98 -28.71 35.07
C ASP A 357 49.57 -29.98 34.43
N ILE A 358 48.74 -30.70 33.68
CA ILE A 358 49.14 -31.91 32.96
C ILE A 358 49.38 -31.56 31.49
N ALA A 359 50.59 -31.77 30.99
CA ALA A 359 50.91 -31.55 29.58
C ALA A 359 50.25 -32.60 28.68
N ILE A 360 49.74 -32.19 27.51
CA ILE A 360 49.20 -33.11 26.51
C ILE A 360 50.37 -33.57 25.61
N GLU A 361 50.91 -34.76 25.89
CA GLU A 361 52.07 -35.30 25.19
C GLU A 361 51.69 -35.91 23.82
N SER A 362 51.54 -35.06 22.79
CA SER A 362 51.27 -35.47 21.41
C SER A 362 51.92 -34.52 20.40
N ASP A 363 52.52 -35.08 19.34
CA ASP A 363 53.10 -34.32 18.21
C ASP A 363 52.05 -33.90 17.16
N GLU A 364 50.77 -34.20 17.41
CA GLU A 364 49.68 -33.96 16.48
C GLU A 364 48.93 -32.65 16.81
N HIS A 365 47.72 -32.48 16.25
CA HIS A 365 46.92 -31.27 16.44
C HIS A 365 45.59 -31.57 17.13
N PHE A 366 45.15 -30.61 17.95
CA PHE A 366 43.78 -30.47 18.40
C PHE A 366 43.02 -29.65 17.34
N ILE A 367 42.04 -30.28 16.70
CA ILE A 367 41.29 -29.67 15.57
C ILE A 367 39.87 -29.36 16.01
N TYR A 368 39.41 -28.11 15.83
CA TYR A 368 38.03 -27.73 16.15
C TYR A 368 37.45 -26.70 15.17
N GLY A 369 36.12 -26.69 15.03
CA GLY A 369 35.41 -25.69 14.21
C GLY A 369 35.17 -24.38 14.96
N LYS A 370 35.42 -23.21 14.34
CA LYS A 370 35.26 -21.88 14.99
C LYS A 370 33.82 -21.44 15.20
N GLU A 371 32.98 -21.59 14.20
CA GLU A 371 31.57 -21.18 14.21
C GLU A 371 30.83 -21.99 13.16
N ILE A 372 29.59 -22.40 13.43
CA ILE A 372 28.78 -23.13 12.45
C ILE A 372 28.43 -22.22 11.25
N ASP A 373 28.58 -22.74 10.03
CA ASP A 373 27.96 -22.15 8.84
C ASP A 373 26.47 -22.53 8.83
N SER A 374 25.63 -21.65 9.40
CA SER A 374 24.20 -21.91 9.59
C SER A 374 23.45 -22.22 8.29
N VAL A 375 23.85 -21.61 7.17
CA VAL A 375 23.23 -21.84 5.86
C VAL A 375 23.57 -23.23 5.35
N PHE A 376 24.84 -23.62 5.40
CA PHE A 376 25.26 -24.96 4.97
C PHE A 376 24.67 -26.05 5.87
N PHE A 377 24.78 -25.87 7.19
CA PHE A 377 24.24 -26.79 8.19
C PHE A 377 22.75 -27.03 8.01
N THR A 378 21.94 -25.96 7.96
CA THR A 378 20.48 -26.09 7.81
C THR A 378 20.10 -26.68 6.45
N SER A 379 20.78 -26.30 5.37
CA SER A 379 20.50 -26.84 4.04
C SER A 379 20.77 -28.35 3.99
N LEU A 380 21.89 -28.80 4.56
CA LEU A 380 22.22 -30.22 4.64
C LEU A 380 21.17 -30.98 5.48
N LEU A 381 20.81 -30.44 6.64
CA LEU A 381 19.81 -31.03 7.52
C LEU A 381 18.45 -31.20 6.82
N HIS A 382 17.97 -30.16 6.14
CA HIS A 382 16.68 -30.18 5.45
C HIS A 382 16.72 -31.06 4.19
N ALA A 383 17.84 -31.06 3.46
CA ALA A 383 18.01 -31.94 2.30
C ALA A 383 17.92 -33.42 2.69
N ILE A 384 18.47 -33.82 3.84
CA ILE A 384 18.35 -35.18 4.37
C ILE A 384 16.89 -35.52 4.69
N ALA A 385 16.19 -34.65 5.42
CA ALA A 385 14.79 -34.86 5.79
C ALA A 385 13.87 -34.94 4.55
N LEU A 386 14.06 -34.04 3.58
CA LEU A 386 13.31 -34.04 2.32
C LEU A 386 13.63 -35.27 1.47
N SER A 387 14.88 -35.69 1.38
CA SER A 387 15.25 -36.89 0.63
C SER A 387 14.61 -38.16 1.22
N ALA A 388 14.39 -38.19 2.54
CA ALA A 388 13.73 -39.32 3.21
C ALA A 388 12.21 -39.38 2.96
N PHE A 389 11.56 -38.23 2.79
CA PHE A 389 10.10 -38.11 2.70
C PHE A 389 9.58 -37.79 1.28
N ASN A 390 10.13 -36.76 0.63
CA ASN A 390 9.71 -36.27 -0.68
C ASN A 390 10.92 -35.88 -1.55
N PRO A 391 11.54 -36.86 -2.24
CA PRO A 391 12.75 -36.63 -3.05
C PRO A 391 12.50 -35.81 -4.32
N ASN A 392 11.24 -35.56 -4.69
CA ASN A 392 10.87 -34.79 -5.89
C ASN A 392 10.44 -33.35 -5.55
N SER A 393 10.74 -32.85 -4.35
CA SER A 393 10.35 -31.51 -3.93
C SER A 393 11.25 -30.44 -4.55
N ASP A 394 10.66 -29.36 -5.07
CA ASP A 394 11.41 -28.17 -5.52
C ASP A 394 12.29 -27.57 -4.41
N LEU A 395 11.83 -27.69 -3.17
CA LEU A 395 12.56 -27.26 -1.99
C LEU A 395 13.88 -28.03 -1.80
N LEU A 396 13.90 -29.33 -2.15
CA LEU A 396 15.13 -30.13 -2.12
C LEU A 396 16.14 -29.56 -3.13
N ASN A 397 15.72 -29.23 -4.34
CA ASN A 397 16.59 -28.67 -5.37
C ASN A 397 17.30 -27.38 -4.90
N TYR A 398 16.59 -26.52 -4.16
CA TYR A 398 17.20 -25.31 -3.60
C TYR A 398 18.29 -25.64 -2.57
N TYR A 399 18.02 -26.55 -1.62
CA TYR A 399 19.04 -26.95 -0.65
C TYR A 399 20.24 -27.65 -1.30
N LEU A 400 20.02 -28.49 -2.32
CA LEU A 400 21.11 -29.13 -3.07
C LEU A 400 22.00 -28.10 -3.78
N ASN A 401 21.41 -27.10 -4.43
CA ASN A 401 22.16 -26.03 -5.08
C ASN A 401 22.97 -25.19 -4.07
N ILE A 402 22.40 -24.92 -2.89
CA ILE A 402 23.14 -24.23 -1.81
C ILE A 402 24.35 -25.05 -1.37
N ILE A 403 24.16 -26.35 -1.10
CA ILE A 403 25.23 -27.27 -0.68
C ILE A 403 26.35 -27.32 -1.73
N LYS A 404 25.98 -27.44 -3.02
CA LYS A 404 26.93 -27.43 -4.13
C LYS A 404 27.74 -26.14 -4.19
N LEU A 405 27.07 -24.99 -4.20
CA LEU A 405 27.73 -23.68 -4.27
C LEU A 405 28.60 -23.41 -3.04
N LYS A 406 28.16 -23.82 -1.84
CA LYS A 406 28.95 -23.72 -0.61
C LYS A 406 30.22 -24.56 -0.67
N SER A 407 30.14 -25.76 -1.22
CA SER A 407 31.31 -26.63 -1.46
C SER A 407 32.29 -25.95 -2.44
N GLU A 408 31.81 -25.40 -3.55
CA GLU A 408 32.65 -24.66 -4.51
C GLU A 408 33.31 -23.42 -3.87
N VAL A 409 32.55 -22.63 -3.08
CA VAL A 409 33.08 -21.48 -2.34
C VAL A 409 34.13 -21.90 -1.30
N PHE A 410 33.91 -23.02 -0.61
CA PHE A 410 34.88 -23.57 0.35
C PHE A 410 36.21 -23.87 -0.33
N TYR A 411 36.21 -24.58 -1.47
CA TYR A 411 37.45 -24.88 -2.21
C TYR A 411 38.14 -23.61 -2.74
N LEU A 412 37.37 -22.64 -3.23
CA LEU A 412 37.93 -21.34 -3.66
C LEU A 412 38.62 -20.60 -2.52
N ARG A 413 38.04 -20.62 -1.31
CA ARG A 413 38.64 -20.00 -0.13
C ARG A 413 39.95 -20.69 0.29
N GLN A 414 40.05 -22.01 0.15
CA GLN A 414 41.30 -22.74 0.37
C GLN A 414 42.41 -22.32 -0.62
N GLU A 415 42.03 -21.84 -1.81
CA GLU A 415 42.95 -21.26 -2.80
C GLU A 415 43.20 -19.75 -2.60
N GLY A 416 42.65 -19.13 -1.55
CA GLY A 416 42.73 -17.69 -1.32
C GLY A 416 41.90 -16.83 -2.29
N LYS A 417 40.90 -17.43 -2.96
CA LYS A 417 40.01 -16.76 -3.93
C LYS A 417 38.62 -16.52 -3.32
N THR A 418 37.91 -15.53 -3.87
CA THR A 418 36.51 -15.26 -3.57
C THR A 418 35.70 -15.18 -4.85
N ASP A 419 34.41 -15.50 -4.77
CA ASP A 419 33.48 -15.41 -5.91
C ASP A 419 32.16 -14.78 -5.43
N SER A 420 32.05 -13.47 -5.63
CA SER A 420 30.88 -12.70 -5.21
C SER A 420 29.60 -13.10 -5.95
N VAL A 421 29.70 -13.71 -7.15
CA VAL A 421 28.53 -14.17 -7.91
C VAL A 421 27.95 -15.41 -7.23
N LYS A 422 28.79 -16.40 -6.91
CA LYS A 422 28.35 -17.60 -6.18
C LYS A 422 27.76 -17.26 -4.81
N GLU A 423 28.37 -16.34 -4.07
CA GLU A 423 27.83 -15.92 -2.76
C GLU A 423 26.44 -15.25 -2.89
N LYS A 424 26.21 -14.46 -3.95
CA LYS A 424 24.88 -13.91 -4.25
C LYS A 424 23.88 -15.00 -4.60
N SER A 425 24.26 -16.00 -5.41
CA SER A 425 23.38 -17.12 -5.76
C SER A 425 23.02 -17.99 -4.56
N ILE A 426 23.97 -18.26 -3.64
CA ILE A 426 23.69 -18.94 -2.36
C ILE A 426 22.60 -18.19 -1.59
N LYS A 427 22.72 -16.87 -1.49
CA LYS A 427 21.76 -16.02 -0.78
C LYS A 427 20.38 -16.03 -1.46
N SER A 428 20.35 -15.94 -2.78
CA SER A 428 19.13 -16.04 -3.60
C SER A 428 18.38 -17.36 -3.35
N PHE A 429 19.07 -18.50 -3.45
CA PHE A 429 18.48 -19.81 -3.18
C PHE A 429 18.01 -19.97 -1.74
N TRP A 430 18.77 -19.44 -0.77
CA TRP A 430 18.38 -19.45 0.64
C TRP A 430 17.08 -18.69 0.90
N ILE A 431 16.90 -17.54 0.25
CA ILE A 431 15.64 -16.78 0.33
C ILE A 431 14.50 -17.56 -0.32
N LYS A 432 14.70 -18.14 -1.51
CA LYS A 432 13.67 -18.95 -2.19
C LYS A 432 13.21 -20.14 -1.33
N ALA A 433 14.16 -20.89 -0.77
CA ALA A 433 13.87 -21.99 0.15
C ALA A 433 13.06 -21.51 1.36
N ASN A 434 13.46 -20.39 1.97
CA ASN A 434 12.75 -19.79 3.08
C ASN A 434 11.28 -19.46 2.76
N LEU A 435 11.03 -18.90 1.59
CA LEU A 435 9.68 -18.50 1.19
C LEU A 435 8.79 -19.71 0.89
N LEU A 436 9.34 -20.79 0.32
CA LEU A 436 8.60 -22.05 0.14
C LEU A 436 8.27 -22.73 1.47
N GLU A 437 9.21 -22.75 2.41
CA GLU A 437 8.98 -23.30 3.75
C GLU A 437 7.90 -22.51 4.51
N LEU A 438 7.93 -21.19 4.35
CA LEU A 438 6.91 -20.29 4.91
C LEU A 438 5.54 -20.54 4.29
N GLN A 439 5.48 -20.73 2.97
CA GLN A 439 4.26 -21.16 2.28
C GLN A 439 3.71 -22.45 2.89
N HIS A 440 4.54 -23.49 3.01
CA HIS A 440 4.13 -24.79 3.59
C HIS A 440 3.60 -24.65 5.02
N GLN A 441 4.28 -23.86 5.86
CA GLN A 441 3.83 -23.58 7.22
C GLN A 441 2.48 -22.87 7.26
N LEU A 442 2.26 -21.87 6.41
CA LEU A 442 0.99 -21.15 6.32
C LEU A 442 -0.14 -22.05 5.77
N GLU A 443 0.14 -22.95 4.83
CA GLU A 443 -0.81 -23.94 4.34
C GLU A 443 -1.28 -24.86 5.47
N LEU A 444 -0.34 -25.37 6.27
CA LEU A 444 -0.63 -26.19 7.46
C LEU A 444 -1.47 -25.42 8.50
N GLN A 445 -1.24 -24.12 8.70
CA GLN A 445 -2.05 -23.29 9.61
C GLN A 445 -3.50 -23.11 9.13
N VAL A 446 -3.74 -23.11 7.82
CA VAL A 446 -5.07 -22.93 7.25
C VAL A 446 -5.90 -24.23 7.26
N GLN A 447 -5.25 -25.39 7.39
CA GLN A 447 -5.93 -26.67 7.50
C GLN A 447 -6.91 -26.66 8.69
N GLY A 448 -8.09 -27.25 8.49
CA GLY A 448 -9.21 -27.14 9.43
C GLY A 448 -8.94 -27.72 10.82
N ASN A 449 -7.96 -28.62 10.95
CA ASN A 449 -7.66 -29.31 12.20
C ASN A 449 -6.24 -29.94 12.18
N PRO A 450 -5.15 -29.16 12.18
CA PRO A 450 -3.79 -29.72 12.31
C PRO A 450 -3.66 -30.51 13.63
N ASN A 451 -2.80 -31.53 13.67
CA ASN A 451 -2.55 -32.26 14.91
C ASN A 451 -1.91 -31.33 15.98
N GLU A 452 -2.01 -31.70 17.25
CA GLU A 452 -1.54 -30.85 18.37
C GLU A 452 -0.04 -30.53 18.30
N ALA A 453 0.79 -31.44 17.79
CA ALA A 453 2.22 -31.21 17.64
C ALA A 453 2.52 -30.17 16.54
N VAL A 454 1.80 -30.20 15.42
CA VAL A 454 1.85 -29.20 14.35
C VAL A 454 1.36 -27.85 14.87
N LYS A 455 0.25 -27.82 15.64
CA LYS A 455 -0.24 -26.57 16.27
C LYS A 455 0.81 -25.94 17.18
N PHE A 456 1.48 -26.76 18.00
CA PHE A 456 2.52 -26.33 18.91
C PHE A 456 3.71 -25.69 18.15
N ILE A 457 4.25 -26.39 17.14
CA ILE A 457 5.38 -25.87 16.33
C ILE A 457 5.01 -24.59 15.58
N LEU A 458 3.78 -24.50 15.07
CA LEU A 458 3.31 -23.33 14.32
C LEU A 458 2.89 -22.14 15.21
N GLY A 459 2.86 -22.29 16.54
CA GLY A 459 2.37 -21.26 17.46
C GLY A 459 0.88 -20.94 17.28
N ALA A 460 0.10 -21.89 16.78
CA ALA A 460 -1.26 -21.66 16.28
C ALA A 460 -2.25 -21.23 17.36
N GLU A 461 -2.03 -21.57 18.64
CA GLU A 461 -2.91 -21.17 19.76
C GLU A 461 -3.00 -19.64 19.94
N ALA A 462 -1.91 -18.91 19.69
CA ALA A 462 -1.90 -17.44 19.73
C ALA A 462 -2.59 -16.81 18.50
N LEU A 463 -2.56 -17.49 17.35
CA LEU A 463 -3.20 -17.06 16.09
C LEU A 463 -4.69 -17.41 16.01
N GLU A 464 -5.13 -18.50 16.66
CA GLU A 464 -6.51 -18.97 16.66
C GLU A 464 -7.49 -18.00 17.34
N ALA A 465 -6.99 -17.19 18.30
CA ALA A 465 -7.80 -16.26 19.08
C ALA A 465 -8.27 -15.02 18.29
N GLU A 466 -7.57 -14.60 17.23
CA GLU A 466 -7.84 -13.30 16.59
C GLU A 466 -8.58 -13.35 15.24
N ASN A 467 -8.58 -14.44 14.46
CA ASN A 467 -8.69 -14.23 13.00
C ASN A 467 -9.28 -15.34 12.09
N LYS A 468 -10.15 -16.25 12.56
CA LYS A 468 -10.49 -17.50 11.81
C LYS A 468 -11.01 -17.38 10.35
N GLN A 469 -11.66 -16.29 9.92
CA GLN A 469 -12.35 -16.25 8.61
C GLN A 469 -11.73 -15.30 7.56
N ALA A 470 -11.29 -14.10 7.95
CA ALA A 470 -10.68 -13.14 7.02
C ALA A 470 -9.20 -13.47 6.71
N LEU A 471 -8.46 -14.02 7.69
CA LEU A 471 -7.07 -14.44 7.49
C LEU A 471 -6.96 -15.59 6.51
N ARG A 472 -7.83 -16.61 6.58
CA ARG A 472 -7.70 -17.81 5.74
C ARG A 472 -7.69 -17.45 4.26
N LYS A 473 -8.60 -16.60 3.80
CA LYS A 473 -8.67 -16.20 2.38
C LYS A 473 -7.49 -15.32 1.96
N ASN A 474 -7.09 -14.36 2.79
CA ASN A 474 -6.00 -13.43 2.46
C ASN A 474 -4.62 -14.11 2.55
N ILE A 475 -4.39 -14.95 3.57
CA ILE A 475 -3.15 -15.72 3.71
C ILE A 475 -3.04 -16.74 2.58
N LEU A 476 -4.10 -17.50 2.24
CA LEU A 476 -4.04 -18.42 1.09
C LEU A 476 -3.77 -17.69 -0.22
N LYS A 477 -4.39 -16.52 -0.42
CA LYS A 477 -4.11 -15.69 -1.59
C LYS A 477 -2.65 -15.24 -1.63
N TRP A 478 -2.12 -14.81 -0.49
CA TRP A 478 -0.74 -14.37 -0.36
C TRP A 478 0.28 -15.51 -0.57
N ILE A 479 -0.03 -16.71 -0.07
CA ILE A 479 0.74 -17.94 -0.34
C ILE A 479 0.82 -18.19 -1.85
N ARG A 480 -0.33 -18.16 -2.53
CA ARG A 480 -0.39 -18.40 -3.98
C ARG A 480 0.38 -17.33 -4.77
N GLU A 481 0.30 -16.07 -4.37
CA GLU A 481 1.03 -14.97 -5.01
C GLU A 481 2.56 -15.09 -4.79
N ILE A 482 3.00 -15.45 -3.58
CA ILE A 482 4.42 -15.72 -3.30
C ILE A 482 4.90 -16.91 -4.13
N SER A 483 4.12 -17.99 -4.20
CA SER A 483 4.45 -19.19 -4.97
C SER A 483 4.59 -18.88 -6.46
N ALA A 484 3.62 -18.14 -7.02
CA ALA A 484 3.65 -17.69 -8.41
C ALA A 484 4.86 -16.82 -8.72
N PHE A 485 5.20 -15.91 -7.79
CA PHE A 485 6.38 -15.07 -7.88
C PHE A 485 7.67 -15.89 -7.84
N LEU A 486 7.81 -16.82 -6.88
CA LEU A 486 8.98 -17.69 -6.76
C LEU A 486 9.20 -18.55 -8.00
N HIS A 487 8.14 -19.12 -8.55
CA HIS A 487 8.21 -19.91 -9.77
C HIS A 487 8.60 -19.04 -10.98
N PHE A 488 8.13 -17.79 -11.06
CA PHE A 488 8.60 -16.86 -12.09
C PHE A 488 10.08 -16.52 -11.93
N PHE A 489 10.54 -16.32 -10.69
CA PHE A 489 11.94 -16.02 -10.38
C PHE A 489 12.82 -17.27 -10.31
N GLU A 490 12.33 -18.47 -10.62
CA GLU A 490 13.10 -19.71 -10.52
C GLU A 490 14.42 -19.60 -11.29
N GLU A 491 14.40 -18.96 -12.46
CA GLU A 491 15.55 -18.72 -13.34
C GLU A 491 16.35 -17.44 -13.02
N PHE A 492 15.89 -16.60 -12.09
CA PHE A 492 16.48 -15.29 -11.79
C PHE A 492 16.97 -15.18 -10.34
N ASP A 493 17.98 -14.34 -10.12
CA ASP A 493 18.42 -14.01 -8.76
C ASP A 493 17.42 -13.11 -8.05
N LEU A 494 17.05 -13.46 -6.81
CA LEU A 494 16.17 -12.64 -5.99
C LEU A 494 16.98 -11.49 -5.34
N PRO A 495 16.62 -10.21 -5.55
CA PRO A 495 17.28 -9.11 -4.86
C PRO A 495 17.09 -9.19 -3.34
N GLU A 496 18.15 -8.91 -2.58
CA GLU A 496 18.14 -8.91 -1.11
C GLU A 496 17.09 -7.95 -0.52
N SER A 497 16.88 -6.80 -1.17
CA SER A 497 15.85 -5.85 -0.80
C SER A 497 14.46 -6.48 -0.79
N ILE A 498 14.17 -7.43 -1.69
CA ILE A 498 12.88 -8.13 -1.70
C ILE A 498 12.75 -9.01 -0.46
N ALA A 499 13.79 -9.76 -0.10
CA ALA A 499 13.76 -10.59 1.09
C ALA A 499 13.55 -9.76 2.36
N GLU A 500 14.21 -8.61 2.46
CA GLU A 500 14.02 -7.66 3.55
C GLU A 500 12.60 -7.10 3.59
N GLU A 501 12.04 -6.71 2.45
CA GLU A 501 10.67 -6.19 2.37
C GLU A 501 9.62 -7.27 2.64
N ILE A 502 9.85 -8.50 2.18
CA ILE A 502 9.04 -9.65 2.55
C ILE A 502 9.07 -9.81 4.06
N ASN A 503 10.27 -9.90 4.65
CA ASN A 503 10.44 -10.02 6.09
C ASN A 503 9.72 -8.90 6.83
N LYS A 504 9.91 -7.62 6.44
CA LYS A 504 9.21 -6.45 7.00
C LYS A 504 7.69 -6.61 6.92
N ALA A 505 7.15 -7.03 5.76
CA ALA A 505 5.71 -7.27 5.60
C ALA A 505 5.20 -8.39 6.54
N PHE A 506 6.01 -9.40 6.81
CA PHE A 506 5.72 -10.44 7.80
C PHE A 506 5.76 -9.92 9.24
N LEU A 507 6.60 -8.92 9.55
CA LEU A 507 6.70 -8.27 10.87
C LEU A 507 5.47 -7.41 11.22
N LEU A 508 4.70 -6.95 10.23
CA LEU A 508 3.53 -6.10 10.45
C LEU A 508 2.41 -6.84 11.20
N PRO A 509 1.66 -6.18 12.10
CA PRO A 509 0.47 -6.75 12.73
C PRO A 509 -0.55 -7.25 11.71
N THR A 510 -1.29 -8.31 12.03
CA THR A 510 -2.21 -9.00 11.11
C THR A 510 -3.34 -8.11 10.57
N THR A 511 -3.74 -7.08 11.33
CA THR A 511 -4.71 -6.05 10.94
C THR A 511 -4.15 -5.04 9.94
N GLU A 512 -2.82 -4.92 9.83
CA GLU A 512 -2.11 -4.00 8.94
C GLU A 512 -1.54 -4.69 7.69
N LYS A 513 -1.58 -6.03 7.63
CA LYS A 513 -1.20 -6.83 6.46
C LYS A 513 -2.16 -6.62 5.30
N LYS A 514 -2.01 -5.50 4.60
CA LYS A 514 -2.65 -5.28 3.30
C LYS A 514 -1.82 -6.00 2.23
N LEU A 515 -2.44 -6.97 1.56
CA LEU A 515 -1.86 -7.74 0.44
C LEU A 515 -1.06 -6.85 -0.53
N ASN A 516 -1.60 -5.65 -0.80
CA ASN A 516 -1.14 -4.73 -1.83
C ASN A 516 0.33 -4.28 -1.71
N ALA A 517 0.91 -4.19 -0.51
CA ALA A 517 2.28 -3.69 -0.37
C ALA A 517 3.30 -4.69 -0.92
N LEU A 518 3.18 -5.96 -0.53
CA LEU A 518 4.10 -6.99 -1.00
C LEU A 518 3.81 -7.40 -2.44
N THR A 519 2.53 -7.53 -2.82
CA THR A 519 2.15 -7.73 -4.23
C THR A 519 2.68 -6.58 -5.08
N GLY A 520 2.63 -5.34 -4.60
CA GLY A 520 3.21 -4.18 -5.27
C GLY A 520 4.74 -4.28 -5.43
N ILE A 521 5.47 -4.69 -4.39
CA ILE A 521 6.92 -4.91 -4.46
C ILE A 521 7.27 -6.02 -5.46
N PHE A 522 6.57 -7.15 -5.41
CA PHE A 522 6.76 -8.27 -6.34
C PHE A 522 6.49 -7.86 -7.78
N VAL A 523 5.37 -7.20 -8.03
CA VAL A 523 4.99 -6.63 -9.32
C VAL A 523 6.05 -5.67 -9.85
N ASN A 524 6.59 -4.80 -8.99
CA ASN A 524 7.60 -3.83 -9.39
C ASN A 524 8.91 -4.48 -9.80
N HIS A 525 9.34 -5.52 -9.09
CA HIS A 525 10.55 -6.27 -9.46
C HIS A 525 10.35 -7.13 -10.70
N LEU A 526 9.21 -7.81 -10.83
CA LEU A 526 8.84 -8.59 -12.02
C LEU A 526 9.02 -7.78 -13.30
N ARG A 527 8.67 -6.50 -13.26
CA ARG A 527 8.66 -5.65 -14.44
C ARG A 527 9.98 -5.59 -15.21
N THR A 528 11.12 -5.50 -14.52
CA THR A 528 12.43 -5.48 -15.18
C THR A 528 12.70 -6.77 -15.95
N HIS A 529 12.26 -7.89 -15.40
CA HIS A 529 12.37 -9.21 -16.02
C HIS A 529 11.33 -9.44 -17.12
N LEU A 530 10.23 -8.67 -17.11
CA LEU A 530 9.22 -8.66 -18.16
C LEU A 530 9.53 -7.67 -19.29
N MET A 531 10.66 -6.97 -19.25
CA MET A 531 11.09 -6.15 -20.39
C MET A 531 11.87 -7.01 -21.39
N PRO A 532 11.59 -6.90 -22.69
CA PRO A 532 12.23 -7.76 -23.70
C PRO A 532 13.71 -7.45 -23.94
N SER A 533 14.23 -6.30 -23.47
CA SER A 533 15.64 -5.94 -23.57
C SER A 533 16.06 -4.90 -22.53
N GLU A 534 17.35 -4.80 -22.23
CA GLU A 534 17.92 -3.77 -21.35
C GLU A 534 17.61 -2.36 -21.87
N ARG A 535 17.68 -2.16 -23.19
CA ARG A 535 17.27 -0.90 -23.83
C ARG A 535 15.81 -0.56 -23.56
N SER A 536 14.91 -1.56 -23.53
CA SER A 536 13.50 -1.31 -23.18
C SER A 536 13.34 -0.86 -21.73
N CYS A 537 14.15 -1.41 -20.80
CA CYS A 537 14.24 -0.90 -19.43
C CYS A 537 14.76 0.54 -19.37
N ASP A 538 15.76 0.88 -20.19
CA ASP A 538 16.31 2.25 -20.25
C ASP A 538 15.31 3.27 -20.77
N LEU A 539 14.58 2.93 -21.83
CA LEU A 539 13.53 3.77 -22.39
C LEU A 539 12.40 4.02 -21.38
N LEU A 540 12.16 3.07 -20.47
CA LEU A 540 11.14 3.14 -19.42
C LEU A 540 11.55 4.04 -18.23
N LYS A 541 12.83 4.45 -18.09
CA LYS A 541 13.30 5.25 -16.95
C LYS A 541 12.66 6.64 -16.90
N GLN A 542 12.44 7.13 -15.70
CA GLN A 542 12.04 8.51 -15.38
C GLN A 542 12.92 9.03 -14.25
N GLU A 543 13.46 10.25 -14.39
CA GLU A 543 14.43 10.81 -13.45
C GLU A 543 15.57 9.82 -13.08
N GLU A 544 16.10 9.12 -14.08
CA GLU A 544 17.16 8.09 -13.96
C GLU A 544 16.78 6.83 -13.15
N LYS A 545 15.54 6.74 -12.65
CA LYS A 545 15.03 5.58 -11.91
C LYS A 545 14.06 4.79 -12.77
N LEU A 546 14.09 3.47 -12.62
CA LEU A 546 13.01 2.64 -13.12
C LEU A 546 11.77 2.97 -12.27
N ALA A 547 10.79 3.65 -12.84
CA ALA A 547 9.65 4.17 -12.09
C ALA A 547 8.88 3.04 -11.41
N ALA A 548 8.89 3.02 -10.06
CA ALA A 548 8.25 1.98 -9.26
C ALA A 548 6.72 2.15 -9.15
N GLU A 549 6.20 3.36 -9.35
CA GLU A 549 4.76 3.65 -9.28
C GLU A 549 4.40 4.69 -10.34
N PHE A 550 3.78 4.25 -11.44
CA PHE A 550 3.27 5.20 -12.43
C PHE A 550 1.99 5.88 -11.90
N LYS A 551 2.00 7.22 -11.84
CA LYS A 551 0.79 8.02 -11.62
C LYS A 551 -0.22 7.95 -12.79
N ARG A 552 0.19 7.48 -13.98
CA ARG A 552 -0.67 7.26 -15.16
C ARG A 552 -0.11 6.10 -16.03
N THR A 553 -0.83 4.96 -16.05
CA THR A 553 -0.96 3.97 -17.14
C THR A 553 0.16 3.00 -17.55
N GLY A 554 1.32 2.91 -16.90
CA GLY A 554 2.33 1.92 -17.30
C GLY A 554 2.20 0.62 -16.51
N ASN A 555 1.33 -0.33 -16.82
CA ASN A 555 1.37 -1.69 -16.23
C ASN A 555 0.79 -2.75 -17.19
N SER A 556 0.59 -2.40 -18.47
CA SER A 556 -0.13 -3.21 -19.43
C SER A 556 0.60 -4.54 -19.69
N VAL A 557 1.93 -4.52 -19.81
CA VAL A 557 2.76 -5.73 -19.99
C VAL A 557 2.67 -6.69 -18.81
N LEU A 558 2.64 -6.14 -17.58
CA LEU A 558 2.52 -6.92 -16.36
C LEU A 558 1.17 -7.63 -16.34
N TYR A 559 0.07 -6.90 -16.57
CA TYR A 559 -1.26 -7.49 -16.55
C TYR A 559 -1.46 -8.52 -17.65
N TYR A 560 -0.91 -8.30 -18.83
CA TYR A 560 -0.91 -9.31 -19.88
C TYR A 560 -0.17 -10.57 -19.43
N HIS A 561 1.04 -10.43 -18.89
CA HIS A 561 1.82 -11.58 -18.48
C HIS A 561 1.15 -12.37 -17.34
N LEU A 562 0.65 -11.65 -16.32
CA LEU A 562 -0.13 -12.24 -15.23
C LEU A 562 -1.34 -13.02 -15.78
N ALA A 563 -2.08 -12.43 -16.73
CA ALA A 563 -3.27 -13.02 -17.33
C ALA A 563 -2.98 -14.25 -18.20
N ALA A 564 -1.93 -14.17 -19.01
CA ALA A 564 -1.53 -15.23 -19.94
C ALA A 564 -0.97 -16.45 -19.21
N GLU A 565 -0.21 -16.25 -18.12
CA GLU A 565 0.43 -17.33 -17.39
C GLU A 565 -0.50 -18.06 -16.41
N ASN A 566 -1.65 -17.48 -16.04
CA ASN A 566 -2.62 -18.05 -15.09
C ASN A 566 -1.99 -18.46 -13.72
N LYS A 567 -0.79 -17.95 -13.42
CA LYS A 567 -0.02 -18.30 -12.22
C LYS A 567 -0.43 -17.50 -10.99
N PHE A 568 -0.99 -16.31 -11.17
CA PHE A 568 -1.49 -15.48 -10.07
C PHE A 568 -3.02 -15.56 -10.00
N ASP A 569 -3.55 -15.91 -8.82
CA ASP A 569 -5.00 -15.89 -8.51
C ASP A 569 -5.67 -14.52 -8.77
N THR A 570 -4.88 -13.45 -8.84
CA THR A 570 -5.34 -12.08 -9.16
C THR A 570 -5.50 -11.83 -10.65
N ALA A 571 -4.92 -12.67 -11.50
CA ALA A 571 -4.94 -12.48 -12.94
C ALA A 571 -6.22 -13.06 -13.56
N PHE A 572 -7.29 -12.29 -13.47
CA PHE A 572 -8.59 -12.63 -14.04
C PHE A 572 -9.19 -13.96 -13.54
N SER A 573 -9.11 -14.25 -12.23
CA SER A 573 -9.69 -15.48 -11.66
C SER A 573 -11.18 -15.63 -11.94
N ASP A 574 -11.67 -16.86 -11.78
CA ASP A 574 -13.11 -17.21 -11.90
C ASP A 574 -14.03 -16.39 -11.00
N GLY A 575 -13.48 -15.66 -10.02
CA GLY A 575 -14.20 -14.77 -9.12
C GLY A 575 -14.28 -13.28 -9.52
N ILE A 576 -13.71 -12.82 -10.65
CA ILE A 576 -13.92 -11.42 -11.08
C ILE A 576 -15.37 -11.24 -11.55
N LEU A 577 -16.14 -10.50 -10.76
CA LEU A 577 -17.51 -10.15 -11.06
C LEU A 577 -17.58 -9.39 -12.39
N GLY A 578 -18.50 -9.77 -13.29
CA GLY A 578 -18.76 -9.04 -14.54
C GLY A 578 -17.99 -9.52 -15.79
N MET A 579 -16.97 -10.38 -15.65
CA MET A 579 -16.26 -10.96 -16.80
C MET A 579 -16.88 -12.29 -17.23
N SER A 580 -17.30 -12.43 -18.49
CA SER A 580 -17.72 -13.73 -19.05
C SER A 580 -16.51 -14.63 -19.36
N SER A 581 -16.74 -15.94 -19.51
CA SER A 581 -15.69 -16.90 -19.87
C SER A 581 -15.05 -16.56 -21.23
N GLU A 582 -15.86 -16.14 -22.20
CA GLU A 582 -15.42 -15.75 -23.54
C GLU A 582 -14.55 -14.49 -23.49
N TYR A 583 -14.94 -13.50 -22.68
CA TYR A 583 -14.15 -12.28 -22.51
C TYR A 583 -12.79 -12.58 -21.85
N LYS A 584 -12.72 -13.52 -20.90
CA LYS A 584 -11.45 -13.97 -20.33
C LYS A 584 -10.55 -14.64 -21.36
N LYS A 585 -11.11 -15.53 -22.18
CA LYS A 585 -10.37 -16.18 -23.28
C LYS A 585 -9.81 -15.17 -24.26
N LEU A 586 -10.59 -14.13 -24.57
CA LEU A 586 -10.15 -12.99 -25.39
C LEU A 586 -8.98 -12.26 -24.74
N LEU A 587 -9.07 -11.85 -23.47
CA LEU A 587 -7.96 -11.15 -22.79
C LEU A 587 -6.70 -12.02 -22.68
N ARG A 588 -6.84 -13.32 -22.44
CA ARG A 588 -5.73 -14.29 -22.40
C ARG A 588 -5.16 -14.64 -23.78
N LEU A 589 -5.78 -14.12 -24.85
CA LEU A 589 -5.45 -14.43 -26.23
C LEU A 589 -5.41 -15.94 -26.51
N GLU A 590 -6.24 -16.76 -25.84
CA GLU A 590 -6.13 -18.23 -25.90
C GLU A 590 -6.18 -18.77 -27.34
N GLU A 591 -6.95 -18.11 -28.21
CA GLU A 591 -7.17 -18.47 -29.62
C GLU A 591 -6.14 -17.85 -30.59
N HIS A 592 -5.12 -17.14 -30.11
CA HIS A 592 -4.09 -16.53 -30.96
C HIS A 592 -2.85 -17.42 -31.12
N SER A 593 -2.19 -17.30 -32.27
CA SER A 593 -0.92 -18.00 -32.54
C SER A 593 0.19 -17.55 -31.57
N PRO A 594 1.21 -18.40 -31.31
CA PRO A 594 2.37 -18.00 -30.51
C PRO A 594 3.09 -16.76 -31.05
N THR A 595 3.11 -16.56 -32.37
CA THR A 595 3.72 -15.38 -33.01
C THR A 595 2.92 -14.11 -32.70
N ASN A 596 1.59 -14.18 -32.74
CA ASN A 596 0.73 -13.04 -32.41
C ASN A 596 0.85 -12.67 -30.93
N LYS A 597 0.88 -13.67 -30.04
CA LYS A 597 1.11 -13.47 -28.60
C LYS A 597 2.45 -12.80 -28.32
N ALA A 598 3.51 -13.25 -28.99
CA ALA A 598 4.85 -12.68 -28.85
C ALA A 598 4.90 -11.23 -29.36
N ALA A 599 4.34 -10.94 -30.53
CA ALA A 599 4.29 -9.57 -31.07
C ALA A 599 3.45 -8.63 -30.20
N PHE A 600 2.31 -9.11 -29.68
CA PHE A 600 1.46 -8.33 -28.78
C PHE A 600 2.16 -8.02 -27.46
N TYR A 601 2.88 -8.99 -26.89
CA TYR A 601 3.73 -8.77 -25.72
C TYR A 601 4.80 -7.70 -25.96
N LEU A 602 5.51 -7.78 -27.09
CA LEU A 602 6.50 -6.77 -27.48
C LEU A 602 5.86 -5.39 -27.63
N HIS A 603 4.69 -5.32 -28.28
CA HIS A 603 3.94 -4.09 -28.45
C HIS A 603 3.57 -3.47 -27.09
N LEU A 604 3.01 -4.25 -26.16
CA LEU A 604 2.68 -3.75 -24.81
C LEU A 604 3.93 -3.27 -24.04
N ALA A 605 5.02 -4.03 -24.10
CA ALA A 605 6.26 -3.67 -23.41
C ALA A 605 6.85 -2.36 -23.95
N LEU A 606 6.89 -2.20 -25.28
CA LEU A 606 7.40 -1.00 -25.93
C LEU A 606 6.44 0.20 -25.78
N HIS A 607 5.13 -0.03 -25.81
CA HIS A 607 4.12 0.98 -25.52
C HIS A 607 4.27 1.52 -24.09
N ASP A 608 4.46 0.64 -23.11
CA ASP A 608 4.80 1.04 -21.74
C ASP A 608 6.14 1.79 -21.69
N ALA A 609 7.16 1.37 -22.45
CA ALA A 609 8.45 2.06 -22.52
C ALA A 609 8.33 3.47 -23.14
N GLY A 610 7.45 3.67 -24.12
CA GLY A 610 7.14 4.99 -24.72
C GLY A 610 6.63 6.04 -23.72
N LYS A 611 6.17 5.61 -22.54
CA LYS A 611 5.72 6.50 -21.46
C LYS A 611 6.88 7.07 -20.62
N GLY A 612 8.11 6.59 -20.80
CA GLY A 612 9.29 7.08 -20.10
C GLY A 612 9.75 8.48 -20.53
N ASP A 613 10.61 9.10 -19.73
CA ASP A 613 11.09 10.47 -19.98
C ASP A 613 11.98 10.55 -21.22
N PHE A 614 12.67 9.45 -21.54
CA PHE A 614 13.61 9.39 -22.65
C PHE A 614 12.97 9.78 -23.99
N ILE A 615 11.86 9.13 -24.34
CA ILE A 615 11.17 9.36 -25.62
C ILE A 615 10.38 10.68 -25.56
N LYS A 616 9.71 10.97 -24.44
CA LYS A 616 8.94 12.22 -24.25
C LYS A 616 9.80 13.46 -24.41
N ASN A 617 11.02 13.45 -23.87
CA ASN A 617 11.95 14.56 -23.97
C ASN A 617 12.77 14.55 -25.27
N ALA A 618 12.60 13.54 -26.12
CA ALA A 618 13.29 13.42 -27.39
C ALA A 618 12.42 13.85 -28.58
N VAL A 619 11.11 14.08 -28.41
CA VAL A 619 10.18 14.41 -29.49
C VAL A 619 9.36 15.64 -29.14
N HIS A 620 9.56 16.74 -29.88
CA HIS A 620 8.79 17.97 -29.72
C HIS A 620 8.04 18.31 -31.02
N LYS A 621 6.95 19.05 -30.92
CA LYS A 621 6.22 19.57 -32.09
C LYS A 621 6.48 21.07 -32.27
N ASP A 622 6.77 21.47 -33.50
CA ASP A 622 6.99 22.87 -33.87
C ASP A 622 5.67 23.59 -34.20
N ALA A 623 5.73 24.91 -34.37
CA ALA A 623 4.55 25.74 -34.63
C ALA A 623 3.91 25.49 -36.03
N GLN A 624 4.60 24.79 -36.92
CA GLN A 624 4.09 24.37 -38.22
C GLN A 624 3.38 23.02 -38.15
N GLY A 625 3.48 22.34 -37.01
CA GLY A 625 2.89 21.04 -36.77
C GLY A 625 3.81 19.87 -37.12
N ASP A 626 5.09 20.12 -37.43
CA ASP A 626 6.07 19.08 -37.70
C ASP A 626 6.75 18.60 -36.41
N TYR A 627 7.22 17.36 -36.41
CA TYR A 627 7.86 16.72 -35.26
C TYR A 627 9.38 16.83 -35.37
N ILE A 628 10.02 17.42 -34.36
CA ILE A 628 11.47 17.51 -34.24
C ILE A 628 11.94 16.48 -33.21
N ILE A 629 12.86 15.61 -33.62
CA ILE A 629 13.27 14.42 -32.89
C ILE A 629 14.77 14.46 -32.65
N HIS A 630 15.19 14.27 -31.40
CA HIS A 630 16.58 14.12 -31.01
C HIS A 630 16.93 12.64 -30.82
N LEU A 631 17.83 12.11 -31.65
CA LEU A 631 18.25 10.70 -31.60
C LEU A 631 19.48 10.50 -30.70
N PRO A 632 19.68 9.31 -30.12
CA PRO A 632 20.86 9.01 -29.26
C PRO A 632 22.21 9.15 -29.96
N SER A 633 22.22 9.14 -31.30
CA SER A 633 23.40 9.41 -32.13
C SER A 633 23.87 10.88 -32.08
N GLY A 634 23.06 11.78 -31.51
CA GLY A 634 23.26 13.23 -31.53
C GLY A 634 22.62 13.93 -32.75
N ASN A 635 21.95 13.18 -33.62
CA ASN A 635 21.27 13.73 -34.80
C ASN A 635 19.90 14.32 -34.44
N TYR A 636 19.53 15.41 -35.12
CA TYR A 636 18.22 16.02 -35.05
C TYR A 636 17.50 15.83 -36.39
N VAL A 637 16.27 15.31 -36.32
CA VAL A 637 15.47 14.97 -37.50
C VAL A 637 14.13 15.67 -37.41
N LYS A 638 13.67 16.23 -38.52
CA LYS A 638 12.33 16.80 -38.68
C LYS A 638 11.47 15.85 -39.50
N ILE A 639 10.28 15.55 -39.01
CA ILE A 639 9.31 14.66 -39.64
C ILE A 639 7.95 15.35 -39.77
N SER A 640 7.40 15.39 -40.98
CA SER A 640 6.05 15.92 -41.21
C SER A 640 4.97 14.89 -40.86
N GLU A 641 3.69 15.31 -40.76
CA GLU A 641 2.57 14.39 -40.59
C GLU A 641 2.47 13.36 -41.74
N ALA A 642 2.99 13.68 -42.93
CA ALA A 642 3.09 12.76 -44.07
C ALA A 642 4.28 11.78 -43.97
N LYS A 643 5.00 11.76 -42.85
CA LYS A 643 6.20 10.95 -42.58
C LYS A 643 7.38 11.23 -43.53
N GLU A 644 7.46 12.45 -44.08
CA GLU A 644 8.62 12.92 -44.84
C GLU A 644 9.73 13.35 -43.88
N ILE A 645 10.98 12.98 -44.17
CA ILE A 645 12.13 13.19 -43.29
C ILE A 645 13.05 14.26 -43.85
N SER A 646 13.42 15.22 -43.01
CA SER A 646 14.45 16.24 -43.30
C SER A 646 15.38 16.44 -42.10
N SER A 647 16.54 17.07 -42.30
CA SER A 647 17.45 17.43 -41.20
C SER A 647 16.88 18.56 -40.34
N ALA A 648 17.12 18.50 -39.03
CA ALA A 648 16.89 19.60 -38.08
C ALA A 648 18.16 19.92 -37.31
N ASP A 649 18.12 20.94 -36.46
CA ASP A 649 19.19 21.27 -35.51
C ASP A 649 18.69 21.41 -34.06
N ALA A 650 19.63 21.54 -33.13
CA ALA A 650 19.35 21.69 -31.70
C ALA A 650 18.54 22.97 -31.38
N LEU A 651 18.71 24.04 -32.16
CA LEU A 651 17.99 25.29 -31.93
C LEU A 651 16.51 25.12 -32.27
N GLN A 652 16.20 24.45 -33.39
CA GLN A 652 14.84 24.11 -33.79
C GLN A 652 14.16 23.21 -32.75
N PHE A 653 14.88 22.23 -32.20
CA PHE A 653 14.37 21.35 -31.15
C PHE A 653 14.02 22.11 -29.85
N VAL A 654 14.87 23.05 -29.43
CA VAL A 654 14.62 23.89 -28.22
C VAL A 654 13.46 24.89 -28.44
N GLN A 655 13.24 25.31 -29.69
CA GLN A 655 12.14 26.20 -30.06
C GLN A 655 10.80 25.47 -30.16
N ALA A 656 10.81 24.19 -30.53
CA ALA A 656 9.64 23.32 -30.50
C ALA A 656 9.21 23.08 -29.05
N LYS A 657 8.08 23.66 -28.64
CA LYS A 657 7.55 23.59 -27.27
C LYS A 657 6.16 22.98 -27.20
N GLU A 658 5.59 22.57 -28.33
CA GLU A 658 4.27 21.96 -28.33
C GLU A 658 4.34 20.53 -27.78
N TYR A 659 3.36 20.20 -26.95
CA TYR A 659 3.21 18.88 -26.36
C TYR A 659 2.92 17.84 -27.44
N VAL A 660 3.64 16.72 -27.38
CA VAL A 660 3.40 15.54 -28.22
C VAL A 660 2.82 14.44 -27.33
N ASP A 661 1.71 13.84 -27.76
CA ASP A 661 1.19 12.66 -27.06
C ASP A 661 2.20 11.51 -27.10
N HIS A 662 2.28 10.73 -26.02
CA HIS A 662 3.24 9.65 -25.90
C HIS A 662 3.15 8.58 -27.00
N ASP A 663 1.96 8.28 -27.52
CA ASP A 663 1.78 7.28 -28.56
C ASP A 663 2.41 7.76 -29.86
N LEU A 664 2.19 9.04 -30.19
CA LEU A 664 2.81 9.70 -31.34
C LEU A 664 4.32 9.87 -31.15
N ALA A 665 4.77 10.23 -29.94
CA ALA A 665 6.19 10.36 -29.64
C ALA A 665 6.92 9.02 -29.85
N LEU A 666 6.34 7.91 -29.36
CA LEU A 666 6.87 6.56 -29.57
C LEU A 666 6.92 6.19 -31.06
N GLU A 667 5.84 6.44 -31.80
CA GLU A 667 5.74 6.16 -33.24
C GLU A 667 6.83 6.90 -34.03
N PHE A 668 6.92 8.22 -33.85
CA PHE A 668 7.87 9.06 -34.59
C PHE A 668 9.32 8.80 -34.17
N PHE A 669 9.58 8.61 -32.87
CA PHE A 669 10.92 8.27 -32.38
C PHE A 669 11.40 6.92 -32.95
N GLY A 670 10.54 5.89 -32.91
CA GLY A 670 10.82 4.58 -33.49
C GLY A 670 11.04 4.67 -35.01
N TYR A 671 10.19 5.41 -35.72
CA TYR A 671 10.32 5.60 -37.17
C TYR A 671 11.62 6.32 -37.56
N ALA A 672 11.97 7.43 -36.91
CA ALA A 672 13.19 8.19 -37.18
C ALA A 672 14.45 7.34 -36.99
N GLY A 673 14.53 6.62 -35.87
CA GLY A 673 15.65 5.73 -35.59
C GLY A 673 15.73 4.53 -36.54
N SER A 674 14.58 3.97 -36.93
CA SER A 674 14.52 2.86 -37.90
C SER A 674 15.13 3.25 -39.26
N LYS A 675 14.93 4.51 -39.69
CA LYS A 675 15.50 5.06 -40.93
C LYS A 675 16.98 5.36 -40.82
N GLU A 676 17.44 5.82 -39.66
CA GLU A 676 18.87 6.02 -39.40
C GLU A 676 19.65 4.69 -39.40
N LYS A 677 19.04 3.61 -38.90
CA LYS A 677 19.72 2.32 -38.67
C LYS A 677 19.40 1.22 -39.69
N ASP A 678 18.56 1.53 -40.69
CA ASP A 678 18.10 0.58 -41.71
C ASP A 678 17.52 -0.71 -41.10
N CYS A 679 16.53 -0.54 -40.20
CA CYS A 679 15.83 -1.63 -39.54
C CYS A 679 14.34 -1.32 -39.36
N SER A 680 13.61 -2.22 -38.71
CA SER A 680 12.21 -1.98 -38.29
C SER A 680 12.14 -1.07 -37.05
N ALA A 681 11.00 -0.42 -36.81
CA ALA A 681 10.82 0.45 -35.64
C ALA A 681 10.94 -0.35 -34.33
N THR A 682 10.31 -1.52 -34.27
CA THR A 682 10.44 -2.48 -33.16
C THR A 682 11.90 -2.89 -32.95
N GLU A 683 12.64 -3.22 -34.01
CA GLU A 683 14.06 -3.57 -33.90
C GLU A 683 14.88 -2.41 -33.30
N TYR A 684 14.67 -1.18 -33.77
CA TYR A 684 15.34 0.01 -33.23
C TYR A 684 15.02 0.27 -31.76
N LEU A 685 13.75 0.12 -31.36
CA LEU A 685 13.34 0.33 -29.97
C LEU A 685 13.93 -0.73 -29.04
N LEU A 686 13.97 -2.00 -29.47
CA LEU A 686 14.49 -3.11 -28.66
C LEU A 686 16.02 -3.15 -28.60
N PHE A 687 16.71 -2.84 -29.70
CA PHE A 687 18.16 -3.10 -29.84
C PHE A 687 18.98 -1.87 -30.24
N GLY A 688 18.35 -0.78 -30.67
CA GLY A 688 19.04 0.39 -31.22
C GLY A 688 19.54 0.23 -32.64
N GLY A 689 19.11 -0.83 -33.32
CA GLY A 689 19.50 -1.19 -34.68
C GLY A 689 18.86 -2.51 -35.10
N PRO A 690 19.37 -3.16 -36.16
CA PRO A 690 18.83 -4.45 -36.63
C PRO A 690 18.90 -5.55 -35.55
N ALA A 691 17.90 -6.44 -35.52
CA ALA A 691 17.89 -7.55 -34.56
C ALA A 691 18.99 -8.59 -34.83
N PRO A 692 19.44 -9.35 -33.80
CA PRO A 692 20.35 -10.47 -33.98
C PRO A 692 19.84 -11.51 -35.00
N LYS A 693 20.76 -12.16 -35.75
CA LYS A 693 20.42 -13.07 -36.87
C LYS A 693 19.53 -14.26 -36.50
N GLN A 694 19.46 -14.63 -35.23
CA GLN A 694 18.73 -15.80 -34.72
C GLN A 694 17.27 -15.49 -34.38
N GLU A 695 16.85 -14.22 -34.43
CA GLU A 695 15.52 -13.79 -34.04
C GLU A 695 14.47 -14.01 -35.15
N ASN A 696 13.26 -14.40 -34.75
CA ASN A 696 12.13 -14.50 -35.67
C ASN A 696 11.62 -13.10 -36.06
N LYS A 697 11.97 -12.63 -37.27
CA LYS A 697 11.58 -11.29 -37.75
C LYS A 697 10.09 -11.09 -37.97
N GLN A 698 9.29 -12.16 -38.10
CA GLN A 698 7.85 -12.05 -38.35
C GLN A 698 7.11 -11.40 -37.17
N LYS A 699 7.56 -11.64 -35.93
CA LYS A 699 6.95 -11.01 -34.75
C LYS A 699 7.20 -9.50 -34.69
N TYR A 700 8.33 -9.02 -35.24
CA TYR A 700 8.66 -7.59 -35.27
C TYR A 700 7.83 -6.84 -36.30
N VAL A 701 7.66 -7.42 -37.49
CA VAL A 701 6.78 -6.86 -38.53
C VAL A 701 5.36 -6.73 -38.00
N PHE A 702 4.87 -7.77 -37.31
CA PHE A 702 3.53 -7.74 -36.74
C PHE A 702 3.39 -6.77 -35.55
N CYS A 703 4.44 -6.59 -34.74
CA CYS A 703 4.50 -5.56 -33.71
C CYS A 703 4.46 -4.13 -34.30
N ASP A 704 5.18 -3.89 -35.40
CA ASP A 704 5.16 -2.62 -36.13
C ASP A 704 3.76 -2.32 -36.71
N GLU A 705 3.05 -3.34 -37.18
CA GLU A 705 1.66 -3.22 -37.62
C GLU A 705 0.74 -2.80 -36.46
N LEU A 706 0.91 -3.39 -35.27
CA LEU A 706 0.14 -3.03 -34.07
C LEU A 706 0.36 -1.58 -33.62
N PHE A 707 1.57 -1.02 -33.74
CA PHE A 707 1.80 0.41 -33.43
C PHE A 707 0.93 1.34 -34.27
N ASN A 708 0.70 1.01 -35.55
CA ASN A 708 -0.15 1.83 -36.41
C ASN A 708 -1.65 1.66 -36.09
N LEU A 709 -2.06 0.45 -35.67
CA LEU A 709 -3.47 0.11 -35.46
C LEU A 709 -4.01 0.43 -34.07
N CYS A 710 -3.16 0.38 -33.04
CA CYS A 710 -3.53 0.66 -31.65
C CYS A 710 -3.51 2.17 -31.31
N ASN A 711 -3.23 3.04 -32.29
CA ASN A 711 -3.18 4.47 -32.04
C ASN A 711 -4.60 5.04 -31.84
N GLU A 712 -4.83 5.79 -30.75
CA GLU A 712 -6.04 6.60 -30.47
C GLU A 712 -7.39 5.88 -30.19
N MET A 713 -7.49 4.56 -30.03
CA MET A 713 -8.78 3.95 -29.63
C MET A 713 -9.02 3.98 -28.12
N ASN A 714 -9.58 5.09 -27.61
CA ASN A 714 -9.82 5.24 -26.18
C ASN A 714 -11.12 4.55 -25.67
N ILE A 715 -11.08 3.21 -25.53
CA ILE A 715 -12.20 2.40 -25.01
C ILE A 715 -12.68 2.88 -23.63
N ALA A 716 -11.75 3.27 -22.75
CA ALA A 716 -12.06 3.71 -21.39
C ALA A 716 -13.06 4.86 -21.40
N GLN A 717 -12.81 5.83 -22.27
CA GLN A 717 -13.59 7.06 -22.37
C GLN A 717 -14.91 6.87 -23.10
N ILE A 718 -15.01 5.86 -23.99
CA ILE A 718 -16.30 5.40 -24.55
C ILE A 718 -17.18 4.83 -23.44
N VAL A 719 -16.62 3.93 -22.62
CA VAL A 719 -17.30 3.25 -21.52
C VAL A 719 -17.73 4.22 -20.40
N GLN A 720 -16.94 5.28 -20.17
CA GLN A 720 -17.20 6.34 -19.20
C GLN A 720 -18.09 7.48 -19.73
N GLY A 721 -18.40 7.52 -21.03
CA GLY A 721 -19.24 8.56 -21.64
C GLY A 721 -18.56 9.94 -21.80
N GLU A 722 -17.22 10.00 -21.68
CA GLU A 722 -16.43 11.23 -21.71
C GLU A 722 -16.31 11.82 -23.11
N ILE A 723 -15.92 10.99 -24.09
CA ILE A 723 -15.52 11.46 -25.42
C ILE A 723 -16.71 11.59 -26.39
N PRO A 724 -16.83 12.72 -27.12
CA PRO A 724 -17.72 12.82 -28.28
C PRO A 724 -17.19 11.99 -29.46
N PHE A 725 -18.06 11.52 -30.35
CA PHE A 725 -17.69 10.65 -31.47
C PHE A 725 -16.44 11.10 -32.26
N SER A 726 -16.32 12.40 -32.60
CA SER A 726 -15.15 12.95 -33.30
C SER A 726 -13.80 12.67 -32.62
N GLY A 727 -13.74 12.55 -31.30
CA GLY A 727 -12.51 12.26 -30.55
C GLY A 727 -12.11 10.78 -30.50
N ILE A 728 -13.00 9.85 -30.87
CA ILE A 728 -12.74 8.39 -30.92
C ILE A 728 -12.85 7.81 -32.32
N LYS A 729 -13.30 8.61 -33.31
CA LYS A 729 -13.58 8.14 -34.66
C LYS A 729 -12.39 7.44 -35.29
N LYS A 730 -11.19 8.03 -35.18
CA LYS A 730 -9.96 7.46 -35.74
C LYS A 730 -9.68 6.06 -35.17
N GLY A 731 -9.72 5.90 -33.85
CA GLY A 731 -9.52 4.60 -33.21
C GLY A 731 -10.57 3.54 -33.61
N LEU A 732 -11.86 3.93 -33.69
CA LEU A 732 -12.90 3.03 -34.18
C LEU A 732 -12.70 2.65 -35.65
N ASP A 733 -12.35 3.60 -36.51
CA ASP A 733 -12.03 3.34 -37.92
C ASP A 733 -10.86 2.35 -38.05
N LEU A 734 -9.82 2.48 -37.21
CA LEU A 734 -8.69 1.54 -37.17
C LEU A 734 -9.12 0.14 -36.73
N PHE A 735 -10.01 0.02 -35.74
CA PHE A 735 -10.58 -1.28 -35.36
C PHE A 735 -11.33 -1.94 -36.55
N PHE A 736 -12.19 -1.21 -37.26
CA PHE A 736 -12.92 -1.75 -38.41
C PHE A 736 -12.01 -2.05 -39.60
N ALA A 737 -10.96 -1.24 -39.81
CA ALA A 737 -9.94 -1.51 -40.81
C ALA A 737 -9.17 -2.80 -40.50
N ALA A 738 -8.76 -2.98 -39.24
CA ALA A 738 -8.13 -4.20 -38.76
C ALA A 738 -9.06 -5.40 -38.91
N TYR A 739 -10.34 -5.27 -38.57
CA TYR A 739 -11.31 -6.36 -38.65
C TYR A 739 -11.52 -6.84 -40.09
N LYS A 740 -11.59 -5.89 -41.04
CA LYS A 740 -11.72 -6.17 -42.47
C LYS A 740 -10.48 -6.91 -43.02
N GLN A 741 -9.30 -6.62 -42.49
CA GLN A 741 -8.06 -7.33 -42.86
C GLN A 741 -8.02 -8.72 -42.22
N ASN A 742 -8.24 -8.79 -40.90
CA ASN A 742 -8.22 -10.00 -40.11
C ASN A 742 -8.97 -9.78 -38.78
N PRO A 743 -10.08 -10.51 -38.50
CA PRO A 743 -10.79 -10.40 -37.23
C PRO A 743 -9.89 -10.59 -35.99
N LYS A 744 -8.90 -11.48 -36.06
CA LYS A 744 -7.93 -11.70 -34.96
C LYS A 744 -6.98 -10.52 -34.76
N LEU A 745 -6.77 -9.66 -35.76
CA LEU A 745 -5.99 -8.42 -35.58
C LEU A 745 -6.80 -7.36 -34.83
N ALA A 746 -8.09 -7.23 -35.14
CA ALA A 746 -8.99 -6.35 -34.39
C ALA A 746 -9.17 -6.77 -32.93
N GLU A 747 -9.16 -8.08 -32.64
CA GLU A 747 -9.12 -8.61 -31.26
C GLU A 747 -7.90 -8.08 -30.50
N LEU A 748 -6.70 -8.08 -31.10
CA LEU A 748 -5.49 -7.55 -30.46
C LEU A 748 -5.60 -6.05 -30.20
N VAL A 749 -6.10 -5.28 -31.17
CA VAL A 749 -6.33 -3.83 -31.03
C VAL A 749 -7.30 -3.56 -29.87
N PHE A 750 -8.39 -4.32 -29.76
CA PHE A 750 -9.33 -4.19 -28.65
C PHE A 750 -8.70 -4.58 -27.29
N VAL A 751 -7.97 -5.69 -27.24
CA VAL A 751 -7.33 -6.20 -26.02
C VAL A 751 -6.23 -5.26 -25.53
N HIS A 752 -5.46 -4.62 -26.42
CA HIS A 752 -4.48 -3.60 -26.05
C HIS A 752 -5.10 -2.49 -25.17
N HIS A 753 -6.20 -1.90 -25.63
CA HIS A 753 -6.86 -0.84 -24.87
C HIS A 753 -7.57 -1.34 -23.61
N CYS A 754 -7.96 -2.62 -23.55
CA CYS A 754 -8.37 -3.23 -22.28
C CYS A 754 -7.22 -3.25 -21.27
N TYR A 755 -6.02 -3.64 -21.71
CA TYR A 755 -4.84 -3.64 -20.84
C TYR A 755 -4.38 -2.24 -20.45
N ASP A 756 -4.57 -1.21 -21.28
CA ASP A 756 -4.34 0.17 -20.87
C ASP A 756 -5.32 0.65 -19.79
N ILE A 757 -6.58 0.21 -19.86
CA ILE A 757 -7.56 0.45 -18.78
C ILE A 757 -7.12 -0.23 -17.50
N PHE A 758 -6.73 -1.51 -17.58
CA PHE A 758 -6.26 -2.27 -16.43
C PHE A 758 -4.92 -1.75 -15.89
N GLY A 759 -4.08 -1.21 -16.76
CA GLY A 759 -2.77 -0.66 -16.48
C GLY A 759 -2.78 0.75 -15.89
N ALA A 760 -3.94 1.40 -15.81
CA ALA A 760 -4.14 2.69 -15.11
C ALA A 760 -3.74 2.60 -13.62
N ALA A 761 -3.62 3.74 -12.92
CA ALA A 761 -2.97 3.89 -11.60
C ALA A 761 -3.21 2.70 -10.62
N ALA A 762 -2.24 2.36 -9.75
CA ALA A 762 -2.30 1.16 -8.90
C ALA A 762 -3.59 0.99 -8.05
N LEU A 763 -4.22 2.10 -7.66
CA LEU A 763 -5.54 2.10 -7.02
C LEU A 763 -6.65 1.71 -7.99
N ASP A 764 -6.63 2.23 -9.22
CA ASP A 764 -7.58 1.95 -10.29
C ASP A 764 -7.43 0.51 -10.81
N SER A 765 -6.20 0.02 -10.96
CA SER A 765 -5.94 -1.34 -11.48
C SER A 765 -6.33 -2.43 -10.49
N MET A 766 -5.95 -2.29 -9.22
CA MET A 766 -6.35 -3.24 -8.19
C MET A 766 -7.86 -3.17 -7.93
N VAL A 767 -8.50 -2.01 -7.96
CA VAL A 767 -9.97 -1.91 -7.81
C VAL A 767 -10.71 -2.47 -9.04
N SER A 768 -10.21 -2.21 -10.24
CA SER A 768 -10.80 -2.73 -11.49
C SER A 768 -10.68 -4.24 -11.60
N ILE A 769 -9.62 -4.86 -11.07
CA ILE A 769 -9.34 -6.30 -11.20
C ILE A 769 -9.80 -7.09 -9.96
N THR A 770 -9.95 -6.48 -8.79
CA THR A 770 -10.42 -7.19 -7.57
C THR A 770 -11.92 -7.52 -7.58
N GLY A 771 -12.66 -7.15 -8.63
CA GLY A 771 -14.08 -7.48 -8.79
C GLY A 771 -15.02 -6.57 -8.00
N ASN A 772 -14.53 -5.47 -7.41
CA ASN A 772 -15.38 -4.50 -6.69
C ASN A 772 -16.19 -3.60 -7.63
N SER A 773 -15.86 -3.58 -8.92
CA SER A 773 -16.53 -2.79 -9.98
C SER A 773 -16.89 -3.65 -11.21
N PRO A 774 -17.82 -4.61 -11.07
CA PRO A 774 -18.26 -5.47 -12.19
C PRO A 774 -18.77 -4.71 -13.41
N GLU A 775 -19.27 -3.49 -13.21
CA GLU A 775 -19.85 -2.63 -14.23
C GLU A 775 -18.88 -2.29 -15.37
N ILE A 776 -17.58 -2.14 -15.08
CA ILE A 776 -16.58 -1.78 -16.11
C ILE A 776 -16.42 -2.94 -17.09
N HIS A 777 -16.28 -4.17 -16.57
CA HIS A 777 -16.11 -5.38 -17.39
C HIS A 777 -17.34 -5.66 -18.24
N LEU A 778 -18.53 -5.50 -17.66
CA LEU A 778 -19.78 -5.69 -18.39
C LEU A 778 -19.95 -4.68 -19.54
N LYS A 779 -19.56 -3.41 -19.34
CA LYS A 779 -19.60 -2.39 -20.39
C LYS A 779 -18.57 -2.61 -21.49
N ILE A 780 -17.35 -3.02 -21.14
CA ILE A 780 -16.30 -3.34 -22.12
C ILE A 780 -16.76 -4.54 -22.97
N ASN A 781 -17.30 -5.59 -22.35
CA ASN A 781 -17.84 -6.74 -23.06
C ASN A 781 -19.00 -6.34 -24.00
N LEU A 782 -19.94 -5.51 -23.53
CA LEU A 782 -21.04 -5.00 -24.37
C LEU A 782 -20.51 -4.18 -25.57
N LEU A 783 -19.51 -3.32 -25.35
CA LEU A 783 -18.90 -2.55 -26.43
C LEU A 783 -18.22 -3.46 -27.45
N TYR A 784 -17.47 -4.47 -26.99
CA TYR A 784 -16.87 -5.47 -27.89
C TYR A 784 -17.90 -6.16 -28.77
N GLN A 785 -19.00 -6.63 -28.16
CA GLN A 785 -20.11 -7.27 -28.88
C GLN A 785 -20.70 -6.32 -29.95
N VAL A 786 -20.94 -5.05 -29.61
CA VAL A 786 -21.44 -4.06 -30.58
C VAL A 786 -20.46 -3.82 -31.73
N LEU A 787 -19.16 -3.73 -31.44
CA LEU A 787 -18.13 -3.55 -32.47
C LEU A 787 -18.10 -4.75 -33.44
N VAL A 788 -18.17 -5.97 -32.91
CA VAL A 788 -18.24 -7.20 -33.72
C VAL A 788 -19.53 -7.27 -34.53
N ASP A 789 -20.69 -7.01 -33.90
CA ASP A 789 -22.01 -7.01 -34.56
C ASP A 789 -22.01 -6.07 -35.78
N VAL A 790 -21.43 -4.87 -35.64
CA VAL A 790 -21.35 -3.89 -36.71
C VAL A 790 -20.31 -4.27 -37.76
N ALA A 791 -19.18 -4.85 -37.35
CA ALA A 791 -18.14 -5.29 -38.28
C ALA A 791 -18.59 -6.44 -39.20
N GLN A 792 -19.54 -7.26 -38.73
CA GLN A 792 -20.14 -8.35 -39.50
C GLN A 792 -21.21 -7.87 -40.50
N GLN A 793 -21.72 -6.63 -40.36
CA GLN A 793 -22.69 -6.07 -41.30
C GLN A 793 -21.99 -5.64 -42.60
N GLN A 794 -22.50 -6.13 -43.74
CA GLN A 794 -21.95 -5.78 -45.04
C GLN A 794 -22.46 -4.39 -45.49
N HIS A 795 -21.58 -3.62 -46.16
CA HIS A 795 -21.91 -2.35 -46.86
C HIS A 795 -22.31 -1.13 -46.00
N LEU A 796 -21.79 -0.98 -44.79
CA LEU A 796 -21.96 0.25 -44.02
C LEU A 796 -21.03 1.38 -44.51
N ASN A 797 -21.58 2.57 -44.75
CA ASN A 797 -20.81 3.75 -45.17
C ASN A 797 -19.99 4.38 -44.01
N SER A 798 -20.40 4.16 -42.75
CA SER A 798 -19.72 4.71 -41.55
C SER A 798 -19.83 3.72 -40.37
N PRO A 799 -19.08 2.58 -40.39
CA PRO A 799 -19.17 1.56 -39.33
C PRO A 799 -18.88 2.11 -37.92
N ALA A 800 -17.91 3.02 -37.80
CA ALA A 800 -17.56 3.66 -36.53
C ALA A 800 -18.73 4.43 -35.90
N GLU A 801 -19.45 5.21 -36.72
CA GLU A 801 -20.59 6.01 -36.25
C GLU A 801 -21.79 5.13 -35.89
N GLU A 802 -22.03 4.08 -36.69
CA GLU A 802 -23.10 3.12 -36.42
C GLU A 802 -22.84 2.37 -35.11
N ALA A 803 -21.61 1.88 -34.89
CA ALA A 803 -21.25 1.19 -33.63
C ALA A 803 -21.35 2.11 -32.41
N TYR A 804 -20.85 3.34 -32.51
CA TYR A 804 -20.98 4.32 -31.43
C TYR A 804 -22.46 4.62 -31.11
N THR A 805 -23.27 4.79 -32.14
CA THR A 805 -24.71 5.07 -32.01
C THR A 805 -25.46 3.87 -31.43
N LEU A 806 -25.18 2.66 -31.91
CA LEU A 806 -25.81 1.43 -31.46
C LEU A 806 -25.47 1.13 -30.00
N TYR A 807 -24.21 1.30 -29.60
CA TYR A 807 -23.78 1.16 -28.21
C TYR A 807 -24.56 2.13 -27.29
N ARG A 808 -24.65 3.41 -27.68
CA ARG A 808 -25.41 4.41 -26.91
C ARG A 808 -26.91 4.10 -26.87
N LYS A 809 -27.50 3.63 -27.97
CA LYS A 809 -28.91 3.21 -28.02
C LYS A 809 -29.19 2.04 -27.09
N LYS A 810 -28.32 1.02 -27.07
CA LYS A 810 -28.44 -0.13 -26.15
C LYS A 810 -28.42 0.32 -24.68
N LEU A 811 -27.55 1.26 -24.31
CA LEU A 811 -27.53 1.84 -22.94
C LEU A 811 -28.72 2.77 -22.65
N ALA A 812 -29.18 3.53 -23.66
CA ALA A 812 -30.26 4.50 -23.48
C ALA A 812 -31.63 3.85 -23.25
N ALA A 813 -31.81 2.59 -23.66
CA ALA A 813 -33.02 1.81 -23.34
C ALA A 813 -33.29 1.72 -21.83
N ALA A 814 -32.25 1.81 -20.99
CA ALA A 814 -32.41 1.77 -19.54
C ALA A 814 -33.10 3.00 -18.95
N ILE A 815 -33.03 4.16 -19.60
CA ILE A 815 -33.56 5.42 -19.06
C ILE A 815 -35.10 5.39 -18.97
N PRO A 816 -35.85 5.18 -20.07
CA PRO A 816 -37.31 5.11 -20.01
C PRO A 816 -37.80 3.93 -19.15
N ASP A 817 -37.06 2.82 -19.14
CA ASP A 817 -37.31 1.67 -18.29
C ASP A 817 -37.24 2.00 -16.79
N ILE A 818 -36.17 2.68 -16.35
CA ILE A 818 -35.99 3.05 -14.94
C ILE A 818 -36.99 4.13 -14.53
N LEU A 819 -37.23 5.12 -15.40
CA LEU A 819 -38.12 6.24 -15.12
C LEU A 819 -39.61 5.91 -15.35
N ASN A 820 -39.92 4.73 -15.88
CA ASN A 820 -41.26 4.33 -16.34
C ASN A 820 -41.88 5.38 -17.30
N SER A 821 -41.09 5.83 -18.27
CA SER A 821 -41.46 6.88 -19.23
C SER A 821 -41.39 6.39 -20.68
N LYS A 822 -41.83 7.23 -21.64
CA LYS A 822 -41.68 6.92 -23.08
C LYS A 822 -40.31 7.37 -23.59
N PRO A 823 -39.71 6.65 -24.55
CA PRO A 823 -38.44 7.04 -25.15
C PRO A 823 -38.47 8.48 -25.70
N SER A 824 -37.40 9.23 -25.45
CA SER A 824 -37.29 10.64 -25.82
C SER A 824 -35.85 11.02 -26.22
N SER A 825 -35.69 12.14 -26.92
CA SER A 825 -34.34 12.67 -27.24
C SER A 825 -33.54 13.12 -26.01
N HIS A 826 -34.22 13.27 -24.86
CA HIS A 826 -33.59 13.59 -23.58
C HIS A 826 -32.84 12.37 -22.99
N ASP A 827 -33.25 11.15 -23.35
CA ASP A 827 -32.72 9.92 -22.77
C ASP A 827 -31.22 9.76 -23.07
N LEU A 828 -30.78 10.10 -24.28
CA LEU A 828 -29.36 10.03 -24.69
C LEU A 828 -28.45 10.96 -23.88
N ALA A 829 -28.95 12.14 -23.49
CA ALA A 829 -28.24 13.08 -22.65
C ALA A 829 -28.15 12.58 -21.20
N VAL A 830 -29.23 12.01 -20.66
CA VAL A 830 -29.24 11.38 -19.34
C VAL A 830 -28.31 10.16 -19.31
N THR A 831 -28.32 9.32 -20.34
CA THR A 831 -27.40 8.20 -20.51
C THR A 831 -25.95 8.66 -20.42
N ARG A 832 -25.58 9.75 -21.09
CA ARG A 832 -24.21 10.26 -21.07
C ARG A 832 -23.79 10.74 -19.67
N ILE A 833 -24.64 11.48 -18.96
CA ILE A 833 -24.36 11.90 -17.57
C ILE A 833 -24.30 10.68 -16.64
N ALA A 834 -25.18 9.70 -16.83
CA ALA A 834 -25.20 8.47 -16.04
C ALA A 834 -23.94 7.63 -16.26
N GLN A 835 -23.44 7.55 -17.50
CA GLN A 835 -22.13 6.94 -17.79
C GLN A 835 -20.99 7.67 -17.06
N MET A 836 -21.00 9.01 -17.05
CA MET A 836 -20.01 9.81 -16.31
C MET A 836 -20.09 9.61 -14.80
N LEU A 837 -21.27 9.27 -14.27
CA LEU A 837 -21.49 8.85 -12.88
C LEU A 837 -21.31 7.33 -12.68
N ARG A 838 -20.70 6.64 -13.65
CA ARG A 838 -20.38 5.21 -13.65
C ARG A 838 -21.58 4.27 -13.52
N CYS A 839 -22.78 4.71 -13.88
CA CYS A 839 -23.97 3.85 -13.96
C CYS A 839 -23.81 2.81 -15.07
N HIS A 840 -24.25 1.57 -14.85
CA HIS A 840 -24.07 0.49 -15.81
C HIS A 840 -25.14 0.47 -16.91
N LEU A 841 -26.37 0.89 -16.61
CA LEU A 841 -27.46 1.09 -17.59
C LEU A 841 -27.86 -0.18 -18.38
N PHE A 842 -27.86 -1.33 -17.71
CA PHE A 842 -28.41 -2.57 -18.23
C PHE A 842 -28.93 -3.41 -17.05
N ARG A 843 -29.82 -4.35 -17.33
CA ARG A 843 -30.28 -5.29 -16.32
C ARG A 843 -29.22 -6.36 -16.09
N THR A 844 -29.04 -6.73 -14.82
CA THR A 844 -28.07 -7.76 -14.45
C THR A 844 -28.72 -8.89 -13.66
N SER A 845 -28.17 -10.09 -13.79
CA SER A 845 -28.47 -11.24 -12.94
C SER A 845 -27.21 -11.74 -12.29
N LYS A 846 -27.32 -12.20 -11.03
CA LYS A 846 -26.23 -12.78 -10.26
C LYS A 846 -26.38 -14.30 -10.24
N ASN A 847 -25.35 -15.02 -10.69
CA ASN A 847 -25.31 -16.47 -10.60
C ASN A 847 -25.15 -16.88 -9.11
N PRO A 848 -26.04 -17.75 -8.58
CA PRO A 848 -26.01 -18.14 -7.18
C PRO A 848 -24.78 -18.98 -6.78
N ASP A 849 -24.18 -19.72 -7.72
CA ASP A 849 -23.12 -20.69 -7.44
C ASP A 849 -21.73 -20.03 -7.37
N ASN A 850 -21.47 -19.07 -8.26
CA ASN A 850 -20.15 -18.44 -8.39
C ASN A 850 -20.17 -16.91 -8.13
N ASN A 851 -21.33 -16.35 -7.75
CA ASN A 851 -21.56 -14.92 -7.56
C ASN A 851 -21.37 -14.03 -8.81
N GLN A 852 -21.11 -14.58 -9.99
CA GLN A 852 -20.83 -13.83 -11.20
C GLN A 852 -22.04 -13.00 -11.64
N ILE A 853 -21.78 -11.75 -12.03
CA ILE A 853 -22.80 -10.84 -12.55
C ILE A 853 -22.71 -10.85 -14.07
N THR A 854 -23.84 -10.97 -14.74
CA THR A 854 -23.95 -10.96 -16.21
C THR A 854 -25.09 -10.04 -16.66
N ILE A 855 -25.00 -9.52 -17.89
CA ILE A 855 -26.10 -8.76 -18.52
C ILE A 855 -27.23 -9.75 -18.84
N ASN A 856 -28.44 -9.46 -18.38
CA ASN A 856 -29.62 -10.30 -18.59
C ASN A 856 -30.88 -9.43 -18.67
N GLU A 857 -31.65 -9.54 -19.76
CA GLU A 857 -32.86 -8.76 -20.01
C GLU A 857 -33.98 -9.00 -18.98
N GLU A 858 -34.03 -10.18 -18.36
CA GLU A 858 -34.96 -10.53 -17.28
C GLU A 858 -34.44 -10.12 -15.89
N GLY A 859 -33.22 -9.59 -15.81
CA GLY A 859 -32.59 -9.15 -14.58
C GLY A 859 -33.16 -7.85 -14.00
N GLN A 860 -32.41 -7.27 -13.06
CA GLN A 860 -32.77 -5.99 -12.44
C GLN A 860 -31.66 -4.95 -12.62
N TYR A 861 -32.05 -3.67 -12.67
CA TYR A 861 -31.09 -2.56 -12.58
C TYR A 861 -30.57 -2.46 -11.15
N GLU A 862 -29.27 -2.29 -10.95
CA GLU A 862 -28.74 -2.15 -9.59
C GLU A 862 -29.27 -0.86 -8.92
N PRO A 863 -29.54 -0.90 -7.59
CA PRO A 863 -30.15 0.22 -6.86
C PRO A 863 -29.42 1.56 -7.02
N ARG A 864 -28.08 1.54 -7.05
CA ARG A 864 -27.25 2.73 -7.28
C ARG A 864 -27.57 3.37 -8.64
N THR A 865 -27.62 2.55 -9.70
CA THR A 865 -27.94 3.03 -11.05
C THR A 865 -29.34 3.64 -11.11
N ARG A 866 -30.34 3.01 -10.47
CA ARG A 866 -31.68 3.61 -10.37
C ARG A 866 -31.65 4.97 -9.66
N LEU A 867 -31.01 5.04 -8.49
CA LEU A 867 -30.88 6.27 -7.70
C LEU A 867 -30.24 7.41 -8.49
N PHE A 868 -29.13 7.14 -9.19
CA PHE A 868 -28.44 8.15 -9.98
C PHE A 868 -29.25 8.56 -11.21
N VAL A 869 -29.84 7.62 -11.97
CA VAL A 869 -30.69 7.96 -13.14
C VAL A 869 -31.85 8.86 -12.72
N GLU A 870 -32.52 8.52 -11.62
CA GLU A 870 -33.60 9.33 -11.07
C GLU A 870 -33.13 10.71 -10.56
N SER A 871 -31.92 10.79 -9.98
CA SER A 871 -31.35 12.05 -9.50
C SER A 871 -30.90 12.95 -10.66
N ILE A 872 -30.36 12.35 -11.73
CA ILE A 872 -29.97 13.05 -12.96
C ILE A 872 -31.23 13.62 -13.62
N ASP A 873 -32.27 12.81 -13.78
CA ASP A 873 -33.54 13.26 -14.36
C ASP A 873 -34.14 14.43 -13.56
N ALA A 874 -34.14 14.34 -12.22
CA ALA A 874 -34.59 15.42 -11.35
C ALA A 874 -33.73 16.69 -11.48
N ALA A 875 -32.40 16.55 -11.52
CA ALA A 875 -31.48 17.69 -11.66
C ALA A 875 -31.64 18.35 -13.03
N PHE A 876 -31.81 17.53 -14.06
CA PHE A 876 -32.04 17.97 -15.43
C PHE A 876 -33.35 18.76 -15.53
N HIS A 877 -34.44 18.27 -14.92
CA HIS A 877 -35.75 18.94 -14.91
C HIS A 877 -35.77 20.27 -14.13
N GLN A 878 -34.85 20.45 -13.17
CA GLN A 878 -34.69 21.71 -12.44
C GLN A 878 -33.93 22.79 -13.23
N LEU A 879 -33.27 22.43 -14.34
CA LEU A 879 -32.64 23.41 -15.22
C LEU A 879 -33.70 24.20 -16.01
N PRO A 880 -33.48 25.51 -16.27
CA PRO A 880 -34.33 26.29 -17.17
C PRO A 880 -34.52 25.58 -18.53
N ARG A 881 -35.70 25.72 -19.15
CA ARG A 881 -36.01 25.04 -20.42
C ARG A 881 -34.94 25.31 -21.50
N ARG A 882 -34.42 26.52 -21.59
CA ARG A 882 -33.34 26.89 -22.53
C ARG A 882 -32.06 26.08 -22.28
N ASP A 883 -31.66 26.00 -21.01
CA ASP A 883 -30.44 25.31 -20.58
C ASP A 883 -30.55 23.80 -20.83
N ARG A 884 -31.73 23.19 -20.63
CA ARG A 884 -31.98 21.79 -20.96
C ARG A 884 -31.73 21.47 -22.44
N HIS A 885 -32.29 22.26 -23.35
CA HIS A 885 -32.09 22.06 -24.78
C HIS A 885 -30.61 22.26 -25.17
N LYS A 886 -29.95 23.22 -24.53
CA LYS A 886 -28.53 23.50 -24.76
C LYS A 886 -27.65 22.33 -24.29
N LEU A 887 -27.90 21.80 -23.10
CA LEU A 887 -27.20 20.64 -22.56
C LEU A 887 -27.40 19.40 -23.42
N ILE A 888 -28.62 19.12 -23.89
CA ILE A 888 -28.89 18.03 -24.86
C ILE A 888 -28.05 18.24 -26.13
N SER A 889 -28.10 19.45 -26.71
CA SER A 889 -27.32 19.76 -27.90
C SER A 889 -25.82 19.57 -27.70
N PHE A 890 -25.26 19.86 -26.52
CA PHE A 890 -23.84 19.66 -26.23
C PHE A 890 -23.48 18.19 -26.01
N LEU A 891 -24.32 17.44 -25.31
CA LEU A 891 -24.09 16.03 -25.01
C LEU A 891 -24.31 15.12 -26.22
N ASP A 892 -25.11 15.53 -27.19
CA ASP A 892 -25.33 14.79 -28.44
C ASP A 892 -24.50 15.29 -29.62
N ASN A 893 -23.73 16.37 -29.45
CA ASN A 893 -22.85 16.86 -30.51
C ASN A 893 -21.74 15.84 -30.83
N THR A 894 -21.75 15.32 -32.06
CA THR A 894 -20.74 14.40 -32.59
C THR A 894 -19.53 15.12 -33.18
N GLY A 895 -19.63 16.43 -33.44
CA GLY A 895 -18.57 17.28 -33.99
C GLY A 895 -18.65 17.39 -35.51
N THR A 896 -18.95 18.59 -36.00
CA THR A 896 -18.98 18.93 -37.44
C THR A 896 -18.30 20.27 -37.66
N GLU A 897 -17.90 20.57 -38.90
CA GLU A 897 -17.24 21.83 -39.23
C GLU A 897 -18.17 23.02 -38.90
N GLY A 898 -17.69 23.93 -38.03
CA GLY A 898 -18.47 25.05 -37.53
C GLY A 898 -19.35 24.75 -36.30
N ASN A 899 -19.41 23.50 -35.84
CA ASN A 899 -20.05 23.11 -34.58
C ASN A 899 -19.14 22.15 -33.79
N PRO A 900 -18.13 22.68 -33.09
CA PRO A 900 -17.07 21.86 -32.52
C PRO A 900 -17.59 20.99 -31.37
N ALA A 901 -17.22 19.72 -31.38
CA ALA A 901 -17.46 18.87 -30.21
C ALA A 901 -16.37 19.11 -29.17
N VAL A 902 -16.79 19.34 -27.92
CA VAL A 902 -15.88 19.57 -26.80
C VAL A 902 -15.85 18.36 -25.88
N MET A 903 -14.63 17.93 -25.54
CA MET A 903 -14.36 16.98 -24.47
C MET A 903 -14.01 17.73 -23.18
N VAL A 904 -14.80 17.57 -22.13
CA VAL A 904 -14.45 18.03 -20.78
C VAL A 904 -13.71 16.90 -20.07
N MET A 905 -12.38 16.89 -20.18
CA MET A 905 -11.53 15.81 -19.65
C MET A 905 -11.65 15.77 -18.12
N TYR A 906 -11.82 14.59 -17.54
CA TYR A 906 -12.12 14.40 -16.11
C TYR A 906 -13.51 14.88 -15.66
N GLY A 907 -14.45 15.08 -16.60
CA GLY A 907 -15.86 15.34 -16.30
C GLY A 907 -16.50 14.32 -15.33
N PRO A 908 -16.29 13.00 -15.52
CA PRO A 908 -16.69 11.97 -14.56
C PRO A 908 -16.12 12.19 -13.17
N LYS A 909 -14.83 12.50 -13.03
CA LYS A 909 -14.22 12.77 -11.72
C LYS A 909 -14.84 13.98 -11.05
N LEU A 910 -15.17 15.02 -11.83
CA LEU A 910 -15.85 16.22 -11.35
C LEU A 910 -17.26 15.88 -10.83
N PHE A 911 -18.07 15.17 -11.61
CA PHE A 911 -19.43 14.81 -11.23
C PHE A 911 -19.47 13.81 -10.06
N LEU A 912 -18.60 12.80 -10.06
CA LEU A 912 -18.47 11.88 -8.94
C LEU A 912 -18.02 12.62 -7.69
N SER A 913 -16.94 13.40 -7.74
CA SER A 913 -16.47 14.17 -6.57
C SER A 913 -17.54 15.11 -6.02
N ALA A 914 -18.37 15.70 -6.88
CA ALA A 914 -19.47 16.56 -6.47
C ALA A 914 -20.67 15.82 -5.86
N THR A 915 -20.84 14.52 -6.12
CA THR A 915 -22.00 13.75 -5.65
C THR A 915 -21.65 12.73 -4.55
N THR A 916 -20.41 12.26 -4.51
CA THR A 916 -19.92 11.22 -3.58
C THR A 916 -18.72 11.66 -2.75
N GLY A 917 -18.08 12.79 -3.06
CA GLY A 917 -16.89 13.30 -2.35
C GLY A 917 -15.55 12.73 -2.81
N GLY A 918 -15.59 11.81 -3.76
CA GLY A 918 -14.43 11.31 -4.46
C GLY A 918 -14.79 10.19 -5.41
N GLU A 919 -13.90 9.93 -6.36
CA GLU A 919 -14.09 8.94 -7.42
C GLU A 919 -14.41 7.52 -6.91
N PHE A 920 -13.93 7.16 -5.71
CA PHE A 920 -14.08 5.84 -5.09
C PHE A 920 -14.51 5.91 -3.61
N ALA A 921 -15.45 6.78 -3.26
CA ALA A 921 -15.90 6.94 -1.86
C ALA A 921 -16.57 5.67 -1.29
N SER A 922 -16.20 5.25 -0.07
CA SER A 922 -16.64 3.97 0.53
C SER A 922 -18.06 3.93 1.11
N PRO A 923 -18.77 5.06 1.33
CA PRO A 923 -20.23 5.01 1.42
C PRO A 923 -20.87 5.50 0.11
N GLU A 924 -21.63 4.62 -0.53
CA GLU A 924 -22.51 4.99 -1.65
C GLU A 924 -23.57 5.99 -1.16
N PRO A 925 -23.87 7.05 -1.94
CA PRO A 925 -24.90 7.99 -1.56
C PRO A 925 -26.27 7.32 -1.64
N THR A 926 -27.16 7.65 -0.71
CA THR A 926 -28.53 7.10 -0.64
C THR A 926 -29.61 8.18 -0.79
N ASP A 927 -29.23 9.46 -0.68
CA ASP A 927 -30.15 10.59 -0.69
C ASP A 927 -30.27 11.21 -2.09
N LYS A 928 -31.34 10.83 -2.81
CA LYS A 928 -31.69 11.36 -4.13
C LYS A 928 -31.73 12.90 -4.16
N LYS A 929 -32.28 13.53 -3.11
CA LYS A 929 -32.45 14.98 -3.06
C LYS A 929 -31.09 15.67 -2.96
N LYS A 930 -30.20 15.20 -2.09
CA LYS A 930 -28.84 15.75 -1.96
C LYS A 930 -28.02 15.58 -3.24
N ILE A 931 -28.10 14.40 -3.88
CA ILE A 931 -27.42 14.17 -5.18
C ILE A 931 -27.92 15.18 -6.22
N THR A 932 -29.25 15.34 -6.32
CA THR A 932 -29.90 16.28 -7.24
C THR A 932 -29.43 17.73 -7.02
N GLU A 933 -29.42 18.18 -5.75
CA GLU A 933 -29.00 19.53 -5.37
C GLU A 933 -27.52 19.82 -5.66
N CYS A 934 -26.65 18.81 -5.53
CA CYS A 934 -25.24 18.90 -5.87
C CYS A 934 -24.98 18.84 -7.38
N LEU A 935 -25.72 18.00 -8.10
CA LEU A 935 -25.48 17.78 -9.53
C LEU A 935 -25.91 18.98 -10.38
N MET A 936 -27.03 19.63 -10.05
CA MET A 936 -27.60 20.70 -10.88
C MET A 936 -26.64 21.90 -11.12
N PRO A 937 -25.93 22.45 -10.11
CA PRO A 937 -24.89 23.46 -10.32
C PRO A 937 -23.70 22.96 -11.16
N MET A 938 -23.34 21.68 -11.05
CA MET A 938 -22.24 21.09 -11.82
C MET A 938 -22.61 20.88 -13.29
N LEU A 939 -23.87 20.58 -13.61
CA LEU A 939 -24.35 20.57 -14.99
C LEU A 939 -24.23 21.96 -15.63
N LYS A 940 -24.51 23.03 -14.88
CA LYS A 940 -24.28 24.42 -15.34
C LYS A 940 -22.80 24.72 -15.55
N LEU A 941 -21.93 24.29 -14.62
CA LEU A 941 -20.48 24.41 -14.80
C LEU A 941 -20.02 23.68 -16.07
N TYR A 942 -20.48 22.46 -16.30
CA TYR A 942 -20.17 21.69 -17.51
C TYR A 942 -20.55 22.44 -18.79
N MET A 943 -21.78 22.98 -18.88
CA MET A 943 -22.20 23.79 -20.04
C MET A 943 -21.30 25.01 -20.24
N ASN A 944 -20.95 25.73 -19.17
CA ASN A 944 -20.09 26.91 -19.27
C ASN A 944 -18.67 26.55 -19.76
N LEU A 945 -18.11 25.43 -19.28
CA LEU A 945 -16.82 24.91 -19.72
C LEU A 945 -16.86 24.50 -21.19
N TYR A 946 -17.93 23.80 -21.60
CA TYR A 946 -18.16 23.43 -22.98
C TYR A 946 -18.21 24.65 -23.89
N GLU A 947 -19.03 25.65 -23.55
CA GLU A 947 -19.17 26.89 -24.32
C GLU A 947 -17.85 27.64 -24.45
N PHE A 948 -17.15 27.78 -23.33
CA PHE A 948 -15.86 28.45 -23.28
C PHE A 948 -14.85 27.79 -24.22
N GLN A 949 -14.82 26.46 -24.27
CA GLN A 949 -13.89 25.73 -25.12
C GLN A 949 -14.36 25.62 -26.58
N SER A 950 -15.67 25.55 -26.81
CA SER A 950 -16.26 25.53 -28.15
C SER A 950 -16.01 26.83 -28.91
N SER A 951 -15.96 27.97 -28.20
CA SER A 951 -15.67 29.27 -28.84
C SER A 951 -14.22 29.43 -29.30
N ARG A 952 -13.34 28.45 -29.00
CA ARG A 952 -11.90 28.47 -29.28
C ARG A 952 -11.46 27.46 -30.35
N SER A 953 -12.37 26.64 -30.87
CA SER A 953 -12.07 25.63 -31.89
C SER A 953 -13.16 25.59 -32.96
N THR A 954 -12.85 25.08 -34.15
CA THR A 954 -13.79 24.95 -35.27
C THR A 954 -14.20 23.50 -35.56
N LYS A 955 -13.57 22.51 -34.90
CA LYS A 955 -13.82 21.06 -35.13
C LYS A 955 -13.95 20.22 -33.86
N TYR A 956 -12.85 19.92 -33.19
CA TYR A 956 -12.81 19.17 -31.93
C TYR A 956 -11.87 19.89 -30.98
N SER A 957 -12.17 19.87 -29.68
CA SER A 957 -11.28 20.42 -28.67
C SER A 957 -11.53 19.77 -27.31
N SER A 958 -10.53 19.85 -26.44
CA SER A 958 -10.61 19.36 -25.07
C SER A 958 -10.33 20.45 -24.05
N ILE A 959 -10.87 20.32 -22.85
CA ILE A 959 -10.57 21.16 -21.69
C ILE A 959 -10.28 20.27 -20.47
N ASP A 960 -9.10 20.42 -19.87
CA ASP A 960 -8.71 19.69 -18.66
C ASP A 960 -9.34 20.34 -17.42
N VAL A 961 -10.12 19.56 -16.65
CA VAL A 961 -10.73 20.03 -15.38
C VAL A 961 -10.33 19.20 -14.16
N ASN A 962 -9.19 18.48 -14.22
CA ASN A 962 -8.71 17.66 -13.11
C ASN A 962 -8.59 18.46 -11.81
N ASP A 963 -7.98 19.65 -11.88
CA ASP A 963 -7.80 20.53 -10.72
C ASP A 963 -9.14 20.94 -10.10
N LEU A 964 -10.17 21.18 -10.91
CA LEU A 964 -11.52 21.49 -10.42
C LEU A 964 -12.10 20.31 -9.64
N SER A 965 -11.93 19.08 -10.15
CA SER A 965 -12.42 17.88 -9.46
C SER A 965 -11.74 17.67 -8.10
N LEU A 966 -10.43 17.96 -8.02
CA LEU A 966 -9.66 17.88 -6.77
C LEU A 966 -10.08 18.94 -5.76
N ILE A 967 -10.36 20.17 -6.22
CA ILE A 967 -10.93 21.23 -5.37
C ILE A 967 -12.26 20.76 -4.78
N VAL A 968 -13.17 20.22 -5.60
CA VAL A 968 -14.48 19.71 -5.14
C VAL A 968 -14.31 18.59 -4.11
N SER A 969 -13.43 17.61 -4.37
CA SER A 969 -13.21 16.50 -3.43
C SER A 969 -12.70 16.97 -2.07
N LYS A 970 -11.86 18.01 -2.03
CA LYS A 970 -11.33 18.59 -0.79
C LYS A 970 -12.39 19.33 0.04
N VAL A 971 -13.40 19.92 -0.59
CA VAL A 971 -14.45 20.70 0.10
C VAL A 971 -15.81 20.00 0.14
N PHE A 972 -15.86 18.70 -0.20
CA PHE A 972 -17.13 18.00 -0.37
C PHE A 972 -17.99 17.97 0.90
N THR A 973 -17.37 17.84 2.08
CA THR A 973 -18.09 17.81 3.36
C THR A 973 -18.90 19.07 3.57
N TRP A 974 -18.37 20.23 3.19
CA TRP A 974 -19.11 21.48 3.14
C TRP A 974 -20.10 21.51 1.96
N TYR A 975 -19.61 21.23 0.74
CA TYR A 975 -20.39 21.41 -0.49
C TYR A 975 -21.71 20.63 -0.47
N LYS A 976 -21.71 19.40 0.04
CA LYS A 976 -22.91 18.55 0.11
C LYS A 976 -24.04 19.19 0.93
N ASP A 977 -23.71 19.88 2.02
CA ASP A 977 -24.65 20.47 2.96
C ASP A 977 -24.85 21.98 2.75
N ALA A 978 -24.07 22.61 1.87
CA ALA A 978 -24.21 24.00 1.47
C ALA A 978 -25.59 24.30 0.87
N ASP A 979 -26.12 25.51 1.04
CA ASP A 979 -27.40 25.87 0.43
C ASP A 979 -27.31 26.00 -1.10
N LYS A 980 -28.47 26.08 -1.77
CA LYS A 980 -28.55 26.19 -3.24
C LYS A 980 -27.70 27.35 -3.79
N GLN A 981 -27.72 28.50 -3.13
CA GLN A 981 -27.02 29.69 -3.60
C GLN A 981 -25.50 29.55 -3.44
N GLN A 982 -25.05 28.99 -2.32
CA GLN A 982 -23.65 28.67 -2.07
C GLN A 982 -23.12 27.69 -3.12
N LYS A 983 -23.87 26.61 -3.42
CA LYS A 983 -23.49 25.63 -4.45
C LYS A 983 -23.38 26.26 -5.85
N GLU A 984 -24.31 27.15 -6.23
CA GLU A 984 -24.27 27.87 -7.50
C GLU A 984 -23.07 28.83 -7.61
N ARG A 985 -22.75 29.54 -6.53
CA ARG A 985 -21.56 30.41 -6.48
C ARG A 985 -20.27 29.61 -6.56
N PHE A 986 -20.22 28.47 -5.90
CA PHE A 986 -19.06 27.58 -5.96
C PHE A 986 -18.83 27.03 -7.36
N ALA A 987 -19.89 26.57 -8.05
CA ALA A 987 -19.79 26.18 -9.46
C ALA A 987 -19.29 27.34 -10.36
N ARG A 988 -19.76 28.57 -10.11
CA ARG A 988 -19.28 29.76 -10.82
C ARG A 988 -17.81 30.08 -10.52
N LEU A 989 -17.37 29.91 -9.28
CA LEU A 989 -15.98 30.06 -8.88
C LEU A 989 -15.09 29.08 -9.65
N LEU A 990 -15.45 27.79 -9.68
CA LEU A 990 -14.70 26.77 -10.43
C LEU A 990 -14.56 27.16 -11.91
N PHE A 991 -15.62 27.68 -12.52
CA PHE A 991 -15.55 28.18 -13.90
C PHE A 991 -14.59 29.37 -14.05
N ILE A 992 -14.61 30.34 -13.12
CA ILE A 992 -13.71 31.51 -13.14
C ILE A 992 -12.25 31.05 -13.00
N LEU A 993 -11.97 30.14 -12.07
CA LEU A 993 -10.64 29.57 -11.87
C LEU A 993 -10.13 28.90 -13.13
N GLN A 994 -10.96 28.11 -13.81
CA GLN A 994 -10.59 27.47 -15.07
C GLN A 994 -10.35 28.50 -16.18
N LYS A 995 -11.29 29.44 -16.36
CA LYS A 995 -11.23 30.47 -17.40
C LYS A 995 -9.97 31.33 -17.29
N ASN A 996 -9.53 31.63 -16.06
CA ASN A 996 -8.37 32.45 -15.77
C ASN A 996 -7.06 31.64 -15.65
N GLY A 997 -7.09 30.31 -15.78
CA GLY A 997 -5.91 29.46 -15.58
C GLY A 997 -5.39 29.45 -14.12
N GLN A 998 -6.26 29.69 -13.14
CA GLN A 998 -5.91 29.84 -11.72
C GLN A 998 -6.22 28.59 -10.87
N ALA A 999 -6.80 27.53 -11.46
CA ALA A 999 -7.24 26.33 -10.73
C ALA A 999 -6.11 25.63 -9.96
N ASN A 1000 -4.94 25.43 -10.59
CA ASN A 1000 -3.78 24.79 -9.94
C ASN A 1000 -3.26 25.61 -8.74
N ALA A 1001 -3.06 26.91 -8.96
CA ALA A 1001 -2.62 27.83 -7.91
C ALA A 1001 -3.59 27.84 -6.72
N PHE A 1002 -4.90 27.84 -7.00
CA PHE A 1002 -5.94 27.75 -5.97
C PHE A 1002 -5.87 26.43 -5.21
N LEU A 1003 -5.77 25.30 -5.92
CA LEU A 1003 -5.71 23.97 -5.33
C LEU A 1003 -4.50 23.81 -4.39
N ASN A 1004 -3.36 24.41 -4.75
CA ASN A 1004 -2.15 24.43 -3.93
C ASN A 1004 -2.34 25.25 -2.65
N GLN A 1005 -2.97 26.43 -2.74
CA GLN A 1005 -3.30 27.26 -1.56
C GLN A 1005 -4.31 26.60 -0.62
N LEU A 1006 -5.28 25.86 -1.18
CA LEU A 1006 -6.31 25.17 -0.42
C LEU A 1006 -5.73 24.10 0.53
N GLY A 1007 -4.58 23.50 0.17
CA GLY A 1007 -3.94 22.45 0.96
C GLY A 1007 -4.80 21.19 1.08
N ASP A 1008 -4.48 20.26 1.98
CA ASP A 1008 -5.36 19.12 2.28
C ASP A 1008 -6.30 19.43 3.45
N ILE A 1009 -7.59 19.56 3.14
CA ILE A 1009 -8.66 19.85 4.10
C ILE A 1009 -9.78 18.82 4.05
N LYS A 1010 -9.57 17.69 3.37
CA LYS A 1010 -10.64 16.71 3.10
C LYS A 1010 -11.23 16.11 4.38
N SER A 1011 -10.41 15.93 5.42
CA SER A 1011 -10.80 15.40 6.74
C SER A 1011 -11.41 16.45 7.69
N LYS A 1012 -11.45 17.72 7.29
CA LYS A 1012 -11.95 18.82 8.13
C LYS A 1012 -13.48 18.88 8.12
N THR A 1013 -14.03 19.52 9.15
CA THR A 1013 -15.47 19.78 9.26
C THR A 1013 -15.93 20.76 8.18
N ALA A 1014 -17.24 20.80 7.90
CA ALA A 1014 -17.81 21.71 6.90
C ALA A 1014 -17.49 23.20 7.17
N SER A 1015 -17.48 23.61 8.43
CA SER A 1015 -17.16 24.99 8.83
C SER A 1015 -15.69 25.34 8.58
N GLU A 1016 -14.79 24.43 8.93
CA GLU A 1016 -13.34 24.60 8.68
C GLU A 1016 -13.01 24.61 7.18
N GLN A 1017 -13.65 23.73 6.40
CA GLN A 1017 -13.49 23.72 4.94
C GLN A 1017 -13.96 25.03 4.32
N LEU A 1018 -15.11 25.55 4.74
CA LEU A 1018 -15.62 26.83 4.27
C LEU A 1018 -14.68 27.99 4.64
N THR A 1019 -14.18 28.01 5.88
CA THR A 1019 -13.27 29.05 6.37
C THR A 1019 -12.00 29.08 5.53
N LYS A 1020 -11.40 27.91 5.26
CA LYS A 1020 -10.20 27.83 4.42
C LYS A 1020 -10.48 28.22 2.97
N LEU A 1021 -11.64 27.84 2.45
CA LEU A 1021 -12.08 28.21 1.11
C LEU A 1021 -12.23 29.74 0.98
N GLU A 1022 -12.78 30.41 1.98
CA GLU A 1022 -12.91 31.88 2.02
C GLU A 1022 -11.56 32.59 2.19
N GLU A 1023 -10.64 32.04 2.99
CA GLU A 1023 -9.26 32.53 3.10
C GLU A 1023 -8.56 32.51 1.73
N CYS A 1024 -8.65 31.40 1.00
CA CYS A 1024 -8.06 31.27 -0.34
C CYS A 1024 -8.68 32.28 -1.33
N LEU A 1025 -9.99 32.52 -1.24
CA LEU A 1025 -10.68 33.50 -2.09
C LEU A 1025 -10.24 34.94 -1.86
N LYS A 1026 -9.99 35.33 -0.59
CA LYS A 1026 -9.46 36.64 -0.25
C LYS A 1026 -8.07 36.86 -0.86
N ASN A 1027 -7.21 35.84 -0.81
CA ASN A 1027 -5.83 35.92 -1.31
C ASN A 1027 -5.74 36.11 -2.84
N ILE A 1028 -6.73 35.64 -3.59
CA ILE A 1028 -6.78 35.75 -5.06
C ILE A 1028 -7.79 36.81 -5.55
N ALA A 1029 -8.29 37.66 -4.64
CA ALA A 1029 -9.24 38.73 -4.92
C ALA A 1029 -10.52 38.28 -5.65
N LEU A 1030 -11.03 37.08 -5.33
CA LEU A 1030 -12.30 36.57 -5.85
C LEU A 1030 -13.45 36.74 -4.85
N PRO A 1031 -14.70 36.92 -5.32
CA PRO A 1031 -15.84 37.18 -4.44
C PRO A 1031 -16.09 36.01 -3.46
N PRO A 1032 -16.55 36.30 -2.23
CA PRO A 1032 -16.77 35.28 -1.21
C PRO A 1032 -17.96 34.37 -1.55
N ILE A 1033 -17.91 33.14 -1.05
CA ILE A 1033 -18.97 32.14 -1.26
C ILE A 1033 -20.16 32.41 -0.34
N VAL A 1034 -19.92 32.70 0.93
CA VAL A 1034 -20.93 33.24 1.84
C VAL A 1034 -20.92 34.75 1.71
N LEU A 1035 -22.08 35.35 1.48
CA LEU A 1035 -22.20 36.76 1.78
C LEU A 1035 -22.35 36.82 3.29
N GLU A 1036 -21.42 37.46 4.00
CA GLU A 1036 -21.76 38.01 5.32
C GLU A 1036 -23.12 38.72 5.16
N ASN A 1037 -23.95 38.66 6.21
CA ASN A 1037 -25.23 39.36 6.26
C ASN A 1037 -25.03 40.89 6.23
N LEU A 1038 -24.41 41.43 5.19
CA LEU A 1038 -24.81 42.68 4.60
C LEU A 1038 -26.23 42.44 4.09
N PRO A 1039 -27.25 43.10 4.66
CA PRO A 1039 -28.59 42.98 4.15
C PRO A 1039 -28.53 43.28 2.65
N ARG A 1040 -28.99 42.35 1.83
CA ARG A 1040 -29.14 42.54 0.38
C ARG A 1040 -30.19 43.62 0.12
N SER A 1041 -29.74 44.87 0.28
CA SER A 1041 -30.01 46.05 -0.53
C SER A 1041 -31.49 46.28 -0.88
N GLU A 1042 -32.27 46.58 0.16
CA GLU A 1042 -33.34 47.59 0.05
C GLU A 1042 -32.88 48.83 -0.73
N ASN A 1043 -31.59 49.17 -0.68
CA ASN A 1043 -30.94 50.21 -1.47
C ASN A 1043 -31.23 50.11 -2.98
N SER A 1044 -31.21 48.91 -3.59
CA SER A 1044 -31.54 48.75 -5.02
C SER A 1044 -33.03 48.98 -5.31
N ALA A 1045 -33.90 48.60 -4.38
CA ALA A 1045 -35.34 48.85 -4.46
C ALA A 1045 -35.65 50.33 -4.23
N PHE A 1046 -34.92 51.01 -3.34
CA PHE A 1046 -35.01 52.44 -3.11
C PHE A 1046 -34.55 53.23 -4.34
N ALA A 1047 -33.40 52.88 -4.92
CA ALA A 1047 -32.92 53.47 -6.18
C ALA A 1047 -33.96 53.35 -7.29
N THR A 1048 -34.52 52.15 -7.48
CA THR A 1048 -35.51 51.89 -8.53
C THR A 1048 -36.80 52.70 -8.32
N LYS A 1049 -37.30 52.76 -7.08
CA LYS A 1049 -38.48 53.58 -6.74
C LYS A 1049 -38.19 55.07 -6.93
N LEU A 1050 -37.02 55.55 -6.52
CA LEU A 1050 -36.62 56.95 -6.65
C LEU A 1050 -36.34 57.37 -8.10
N ARG A 1051 -36.02 56.44 -9.00
CA ARG A 1051 -35.91 56.70 -10.45
C ARG A 1051 -37.24 56.83 -11.17
N THR A 1052 -38.29 56.24 -10.63
CA THR A 1052 -39.54 56.02 -11.38
C THR A 1052 -40.77 56.68 -10.75
N ILE A 1053 -40.72 57.02 -9.45
CA ILE A 1053 -41.85 57.55 -8.69
C ILE A 1053 -41.40 58.81 -7.93
N PRO A 1054 -42.14 59.93 -8.04
CA PRO A 1054 -41.89 61.10 -7.21
C PRO A 1054 -41.95 60.76 -5.72
N ILE A 1055 -40.95 61.20 -4.95
CA ILE A 1055 -40.74 60.80 -3.56
C ILE A 1055 -41.94 61.14 -2.65
N GLN A 1056 -42.67 62.20 -2.97
CA GLN A 1056 -43.92 62.60 -2.32
C GLN A 1056 -45.05 61.56 -2.47
N ILE A 1057 -45.10 60.83 -3.59
CA ILE A 1057 -46.03 59.73 -3.83
C ILE A 1057 -45.60 58.51 -3.02
N ILE A 1058 -44.29 58.21 -2.97
CA ILE A 1058 -43.74 57.11 -2.15
C ILE A 1058 -44.11 57.28 -0.68
N TYR A 1059 -43.99 58.50 -0.13
CA TYR A 1059 -44.38 58.77 1.25
C TYR A 1059 -45.90 58.77 1.46
N ALA A 1060 -46.69 59.24 0.48
CA ALA A 1060 -48.15 59.16 0.55
C ALA A 1060 -48.65 57.70 0.57
N ASP A 1061 -48.03 56.83 -0.22
CA ASP A 1061 -48.32 55.40 -0.26
C ASP A 1061 -47.89 54.70 1.02
N LEU A 1062 -46.72 55.04 1.57
CA LEU A 1062 -46.27 54.53 2.86
C LEU A 1062 -47.21 54.96 4.00
N LYS A 1063 -47.77 56.17 3.96
CA LYS A 1063 -48.75 56.65 4.95
C LYS A 1063 -50.04 55.83 4.90
N LYS A 1064 -50.51 55.48 3.69
CA LYS A 1064 -51.71 54.67 3.43
C LYS A 1064 -51.49 53.16 3.63
N ALA A 1065 -50.25 52.70 3.71
CA ALA A 1065 -49.93 51.28 3.86
C ALA A 1065 -50.48 50.70 5.19
N ARG A 1066 -51.08 49.50 5.10
CA ARG A 1066 -51.61 48.74 6.26
C ARG A 1066 -50.49 47.99 7.00
N ILE A 1067 -49.46 48.71 7.41
CA ILE A 1067 -48.36 48.20 8.25
C ILE A 1067 -48.29 49.02 9.55
N THR A 1068 -47.63 48.49 10.58
CA THR A 1068 -47.53 49.14 11.90
C THR A 1068 -46.75 50.46 11.81
N GLU A 1069 -47.04 51.41 12.70
CA GLU A 1069 -46.38 52.73 12.66
C GLU A 1069 -44.86 52.62 12.91
N SER A 1070 -44.45 51.66 13.74
CA SER A 1070 -43.04 51.30 13.93
C SER A 1070 -42.38 50.83 12.62
N ALA A 1071 -43.04 49.96 11.85
CA ALA A 1071 -42.53 49.51 10.56
C ALA A 1071 -42.50 50.63 9.50
N LYS A 1072 -43.46 51.56 9.54
CA LYS A 1072 -43.41 52.78 8.69
C LYS A 1072 -42.21 53.65 9.05
N ASN A 1073 -41.95 53.85 10.34
CA ASN A 1073 -40.86 54.69 10.81
C ASN A 1073 -39.50 54.07 10.48
N ASP A 1074 -39.36 52.75 10.64
CA ASP A 1074 -38.14 52.03 10.28
C ASP A 1074 -37.86 52.03 8.77
N TYR A 1075 -38.92 51.92 7.94
CA TYR A 1075 -38.80 52.12 6.49
C TYR A 1075 -38.41 53.56 6.15
N LYS A 1076 -39.05 54.58 6.77
CA LYS A 1076 -38.71 56.00 6.54
C LYS A 1076 -37.25 56.27 6.87
N LYS A 1077 -36.75 55.74 7.99
CA LYS A 1077 -35.37 55.90 8.44
C LYS A 1077 -34.39 55.34 7.41
N ARG A 1078 -34.54 54.08 7.03
CA ARG A 1078 -33.68 53.43 6.02
C ARG A 1078 -33.76 54.10 4.65
N PHE A 1079 -34.95 54.54 4.26
CA PHE A 1079 -35.18 55.25 2.99
C PHE A 1079 -34.56 56.65 2.98
N LEU A 1080 -34.67 57.41 4.08
CA LEU A 1080 -34.04 58.73 4.24
C LEU A 1080 -32.51 58.62 4.23
N THR A 1081 -31.96 57.67 4.99
CA THR A 1081 -30.51 57.39 4.98
C THR A 1081 -30.01 57.13 3.57
N TYR A 1082 -30.71 56.29 2.81
CA TYR A 1082 -30.35 56.03 1.41
C TYR A 1082 -30.41 57.28 0.52
N VAL A 1083 -31.45 58.10 0.65
CA VAL A 1083 -31.60 59.36 -0.11
C VAL A 1083 -30.47 60.34 0.17
N LEU A 1084 -29.99 60.40 1.42
CA LEU A 1084 -28.91 61.30 1.82
C LEU A 1084 -27.55 60.81 1.32
N GLU A 1085 -27.30 59.51 1.42
CA GLU A 1085 -26.06 58.88 0.91
C GLU A 1085 -25.92 59.01 -0.63
N HIS A 1086 -27.01 59.31 -1.35
CA HIS A 1086 -27.07 59.36 -2.82
C HIS A 1086 -27.74 60.66 -3.32
N LEU A 1087 -27.61 61.76 -2.57
CA LEU A 1087 -28.44 62.97 -2.75
C LEU A 1087 -28.36 63.59 -4.14
N ALA A 1088 -27.16 63.62 -4.75
CA ALA A 1088 -26.95 64.15 -6.10
C ALA A 1088 -27.73 63.35 -7.16
N GLU A 1089 -27.58 62.03 -7.13
CA GLU A 1089 -28.20 61.10 -8.08
C GLU A 1089 -29.72 61.06 -7.90
N VAL A 1090 -30.18 61.04 -6.65
CA VAL A 1090 -31.62 61.05 -6.32
C VAL A 1090 -32.27 62.36 -6.75
N SER A 1091 -31.57 63.49 -6.67
CA SER A 1091 -32.09 64.79 -7.12
C SER A 1091 -32.35 64.81 -8.62
N GLU A 1092 -31.41 64.29 -9.43
CA GLU A 1092 -31.59 64.16 -10.87
C GLU A 1092 -32.74 63.20 -11.21
N TRP A 1093 -32.77 62.03 -10.58
CA TRP A 1093 -33.82 61.02 -10.77
C TRP A 1093 -35.21 61.57 -10.45
N GLN A 1094 -35.34 62.41 -9.42
CA GLN A 1094 -36.61 62.97 -9.00
C GLN A 1094 -37.11 64.10 -9.90
N ILE A 1095 -36.20 64.82 -10.58
CA ILE A 1095 -36.58 65.79 -11.62
C ILE A 1095 -37.16 65.05 -12.83
N GLU A 1096 -36.52 63.95 -13.24
CA GLU A 1096 -37.00 63.12 -14.35
C GLU A 1096 -38.31 62.41 -14.02
N ALA A 1097 -38.44 61.83 -12.82
CA ALA A 1097 -39.65 61.16 -12.38
C ALA A 1097 -40.85 62.12 -12.30
N LYS A 1098 -40.65 63.38 -11.85
CA LYS A 1098 -41.72 64.40 -11.82
C LYS A 1098 -42.16 64.82 -13.23
N LYS A 1099 -41.22 64.98 -14.17
CA LYS A 1099 -41.54 65.26 -15.58
C LYS A 1099 -42.30 64.10 -16.22
N ALA A 1100 -41.86 62.86 -15.99
CA ALA A 1100 -42.51 61.65 -16.51
C ALA A 1100 -43.94 61.45 -15.97
N TRP A 1101 -44.23 61.95 -14.77
CA TRP A 1101 -45.57 61.90 -14.17
C TRP A 1101 -46.45 63.12 -14.47
N GLY A 1102 -46.03 64.02 -15.37
CA GLY A 1102 -46.85 65.15 -15.84
C GLY A 1102 -47.00 66.29 -14.83
N PHE A 1103 -46.12 66.40 -13.83
CA PHE A 1103 -46.12 67.55 -12.91
C PHE A 1103 -45.52 68.78 -13.62
N THR A 1104 -46.35 69.67 -14.16
CA THR A 1104 -45.94 71.03 -14.57
C THR A 1104 -45.83 71.96 -13.35
N ASN A 1105 -44.91 72.92 -13.39
CA ASN A 1105 -44.43 73.80 -12.30
C ASN A 1105 -45.47 74.62 -11.50
N ASP A 1106 -46.77 74.37 -11.64
CA ASP A 1106 -47.82 75.04 -10.89
C ASP A 1106 -48.47 74.10 -9.86
N ILE A 1107 -47.77 73.81 -8.77
CA ILE A 1107 -48.44 73.41 -7.53
C ILE A 1107 -47.83 74.18 -6.37
N LYS A 1108 -48.65 75.01 -5.73
CA LYS A 1108 -48.40 75.59 -4.40
C LYS A 1108 -48.05 74.48 -3.42
N ILE A 1109 -46.76 74.33 -3.14
CA ILE A 1109 -46.27 73.38 -2.14
C ILE A 1109 -46.65 73.91 -0.75
N HIS A 1110 -47.36 73.12 0.04
CA HIS A 1110 -47.67 73.46 1.43
C HIS A 1110 -46.38 73.76 2.20
N ARG A 1111 -46.36 74.87 2.95
CA ARG A 1111 -45.23 75.34 3.78
C ARG A 1111 -44.70 74.29 4.77
N GLU A 1112 -45.47 73.24 5.06
CA GLU A 1112 -45.10 72.13 5.95
C GLU A 1112 -44.35 70.98 5.24
N SER A 1113 -44.16 71.06 3.92
CA SER A 1113 -43.41 70.05 3.16
C SER A 1113 -41.90 70.16 3.42
N ILE A 1114 -41.26 69.00 3.61
CA ILE A 1114 -39.81 68.83 3.80
C ILE A 1114 -38.98 69.40 2.63
N PHE A 1115 -39.61 69.73 1.50
CA PHE A 1115 -38.97 70.28 0.30
C PHE A 1115 -39.57 71.62 -0.16
N ALA A 1116 -40.13 72.40 0.77
CA ALA A 1116 -40.49 73.81 0.52
C ALA A 1116 -39.37 74.73 1.04
N PRO A 1117 -38.25 74.83 0.33
CA PRO A 1117 -37.62 76.14 0.24
C PRO A 1117 -37.14 76.48 -1.17
N ASP A 1118 -36.98 77.77 -1.42
CA ASP A 1118 -36.85 78.38 -2.76
C ASP A 1118 -35.53 78.06 -3.50
N SER A 1119 -34.65 77.21 -2.95
CA SER A 1119 -33.42 76.75 -3.62
C SER A 1119 -32.98 75.32 -3.22
N PRO A 1120 -32.27 74.59 -4.11
CA PRO A 1120 -31.73 73.25 -3.82
C PRO A 1120 -30.83 73.19 -2.58
N LYS A 1121 -30.07 74.26 -2.32
CA LYS A 1121 -29.19 74.37 -1.15
C LYS A 1121 -29.99 74.45 0.16
N GLU A 1122 -31.08 75.21 0.18
CA GLU A 1122 -31.97 75.24 1.34
C GLU A 1122 -32.69 73.90 1.56
N ALA A 1123 -33.01 73.16 0.49
CA ALA A 1123 -33.64 71.84 0.60
C ALA A 1123 -32.67 70.79 1.17
N ALA A 1124 -31.40 70.81 0.73
CA ALA A 1124 -30.35 69.96 1.27
C ALA A 1124 -30.06 70.28 2.75
N ASN A 1125 -29.94 71.57 3.09
CA ASN A 1125 -29.72 72.01 4.47
C ASN A 1125 -30.91 71.67 5.38
N LYS A 1126 -32.15 71.77 4.89
CA LYS A 1126 -33.34 71.33 5.61
C LYS A 1126 -33.34 69.82 5.87
N ALA A 1127 -32.98 69.01 4.87
CA ALA A 1127 -32.89 67.56 5.03
C ALA A 1127 -31.81 67.16 6.04
N LEU A 1128 -30.63 67.80 5.98
CA LEU A 1128 -29.54 67.60 6.93
C LEU A 1128 -29.93 67.94 8.37
N LEU A 1129 -30.58 69.09 8.58
CA LEU A 1129 -31.01 69.50 9.92
C LEU A 1129 -32.10 68.58 10.49
N GLU A 1130 -33.00 68.04 9.67
CA GLU A 1130 -33.96 67.03 10.13
C GLU A 1130 -33.25 65.73 10.54
N VAL A 1131 -32.21 65.31 9.83
CA VAL A 1131 -31.42 64.12 10.18
C VAL A 1131 -30.73 64.31 11.53
N ILE A 1132 -30.09 65.47 11.72
CA ILE A 1132 -29.46 65.83 13.01
C ILE A 1132 -30.50 65.84 14.13
N ARG A 1133 -31.69 66.42 13.89
CA ARG A 1133 -32.81 66.39 14.83
C ARG A 1133 -33.28 64.97 15.16
N TYR A 1134 -33.41 64.10 14.16
CA TYR A 1134 -33.77 62.70 14.38
C TYR A 1134 -32.69 61.94 15.17
N LEU A 1135 -31.42 62.17 14.89
CA LEU A 1135 -30.31 61.58 15.65
C LEU A 1135 -30.35 61.99 17.13
N ILE A 1136 -30.79 63.21 17.46
CA ILE A 1136 -30.90 63.63 18.87
C ILE A 1136 -32.12 63.00 19.54
N ILE A 1137 -33.28 63.00 18.88
CA ILE A 1137 -34.57 62.60 19.48
C ILE A 1137 -34.71 61.07 19.60
N ASP A 1138 -34.21 60.29 18.62
CA ASP A 1138 -34.40 58.83 18.52
C ASP A 1138 -33.40 58.02 19.37
N THR A 1139 -32.31 58.66 19.82
CA THR A 1139 -31.20 57.98 20.52
C THR A 1139 -31.51 57.63 21.99
N GLN A 1140 -32.63 58.12 22.56
CA GLN A 1140 -33.08 57.89 23.94
C GLN A 1140 -31.94 57.92 24.99
N TRP A 1141 -31.65 59.11 25.49
CA TRP A 1141 -30.52 59.37 26.39
C TRP A 1141 -30.88 59.03 27.84
N ASP A 1142 -29.93 58.48 28.60
CA ASP A 1142 -30.12 58.09 30.01
C ASP A 1142 -29.23 58.92 30.93
N ILE A 1143 -29.65 60.17 31.18
CA ILE A 1143 -28.81 61.21 31.80
C ILE A 1143 -29.33 61.71 33.16
N GLY A 1144 -30.32 61.03 33.72
CA GLY A 1144 -30.95 61.40 34.99
C GLY A 1144 -31.71 62.74 34.96
N TRP A 1145 -32.50 63.02 36.00
CA TRP A 1145 -33.45 64.14 36.01
C TRP A 1145 -32.78 65.54 36.08
N PHE A 1146 -31.50 65.60 36.47
CA PHE A 1146 -30.77 66.86 36.69
C PHE A 1146 -29.74 67.21 35.58
N GLY A 1147 -29.57 66.35 34.56
CA GLY A 1147 -28.52 66.49 33.54
C GLY A 1147 -28.96 67.01 32.16
N GLY A 1148 -30.27 67.14 31.88
CA GLY A 1148 -30.77 67.45 30.54
C GLY A 1148 -32.15 68.06 30.48
N GLU A 1149 -32.64 68.31 29.26
CA GLU A 1149 -33.93 68.95 28.96
C GLU A 1149 -34.92 67.93 28.41
N LYS A 1150 -36.18 68.03 28.83
CA LYS A 1150 -37.23 67.08 28.46
C LYS A 1150 -37.82 67.44 27.09
N VAL A 1151 -37.72 66.53 26.14
CA VAL A 1151 -38.30 66.63 24.79
C VAL A 1151 -39.23 65.44 24.54
N SER A 1152 -40.31 65.66 23.80
CA SER A 1152 -41.20 64.56 23.41
C SER A 1152 -40.59 63.76 22.26
N SER A 1153 -40.45 62.44 22.43
CA SER A 1153 -40.01 61.56 21.34
C SER A 1153 -41.08 61.44 20.25
N SER A 1154 -40.68 60.96 19.08
CA SER A 1154 -41.56 60.62 17.95
C SER A 1154 -42.66 59.60 18.29
N GLU A 1155 -42.53 58.91 19.42
CA GLU A 1155 -43.47 57.90 19.94
C GLU A 1155 -44.30 58.43 21.14
N GLY A 1156 -44.19 59.71 21.49
CA GLY A 1156 -44.93 60.34 22.59
C GLY A 1156 -44.34 60.09 23.99
N SER A 1157 -43.28 59.31 24.10
CA SER A 1157 -42.57 59.07 25.36
C SER A 1157 -41.61 60.23 25.66
N PRO A 1158 -41.53 60.73 26.89
CA PRO A 1158 -40.59 61.80 27.22
C PRO A 1158 -39.14 61.29 27.17
N ASN A 1159 -38.29 61.97 26.40
CA ASN A 1159 -36.85 61.75 26.31
C ASN A 1159 -36.13 62.93 27.00
N ILE A 1160 -35.10 62.68 27.79
CA ILE A 1160 -34.31 63.74 28.45
C ILE A 1160 -32.99 63.85 27.70
N VAL A 1161 -32.81 64.92 26.93
CA VAL A 1161 -31.62 65.10 26.06
C VAL A 1161 -30.58 66.03 26.71
N PRO A 1162 -29.27 65.83 26.47
CA PRO A 1162 -28.25 66.72 27.00
C PRO A 1162 -28.46 68.17 26.55
N LYS A 1163 -28.19 69.14 27.43
CA LYS A 1163 -28.45 70.58 27.16
C LYS A 1163 -27.82 71.11 25.88
N GLY A 1164 -26.64 70.63 25.51
CA GLY A 1164 -25.97 70.99 24.25
C GLY A 1164 -26.76 70.53 23.01
N MET A 1165 -27.28 69.30 23.04
CA MET A 1165 -28.10 68.76 21.96
C MET A 1165 -29.50 69.39 21.94
N TYR A 1166 -30.05 69.73 23.10
CA TYR A 1166 -31.30 70.50 23.17
C TYR A 1166 -31.16 71.87 22.53
N ALA A 1167 -30.05 72.57 22.76
CA ALA A 1167 -29.79 73.85 22.11
C ALA A 1167 -29.74 73.72 20.57
N VAL A 1168 -29.16 72.63 20.05
CA VAL A 1168 -29.19 72.32 18.61
C VAL A 1168 -30.63 72.09 18.13
N LEU A 1169 -31.46 71.36 18.88
CA LEU A 1169 -32.88 71.16 18.54
C LEU A 1169 -33.66 72.48 18.50
N VAL A 1170 -33.44 73.38 19.45
CA VAL A 1170 -34.09 74.70 19.49
C VAL A 1170 -33.71 75.53 18.27
N GLU A 1171 -32.44 75.48 17.85
CA GLU A 1171 -31.97 76.22 16.68
C GLU A 1171 -32.58 75.68 15.38
N ILE A 1172 -32.73 74.35 15.27
CA ILE A 1172 -33.44 73.69 14.17
C ILE A 1172 -34.93 74.08 14.15
N GLU A 1173 -35.56 74.17 15.33
CA GLU A 1173 -36.97 74.54 15.45
C GLU A 1173 -37.23 76.00 15.01
N LYS A 1174 -36.29 76.93 15.25
CA LYS A 1174 -36.37 78.31 14.73
C LYS A 1174 -36.42 78.33 13.20
N ALA A 1175 -35.63 77.50 12.54
CA ALA A 1175 -35.64 77.37 11.07
C ALA A 1175 -36.97 76.79 10.57
N GLN A 1176 -37.48 75.75 11.24
CA GLN A 1176 -38.77 75.13 10.91
C GLN A 1176 -39.95 76.10 11.05
N LYS A 1177 -39.89 77.02 12.02
CA LYS A 1177 -40.89 78.09 12.21
C LYS A 1177 -40.68 79.29 11.27
N GLY A 1178 -39.68 79.24 10.40
CA GLY A 1178 -39.36 80.29 9.43
C GLY A 1178 -38.76 81.57 10.05
N GLN A 1179 -38.22 81.48 11.27
CA GLN A 1179 -37.61 82.62 11.96
C GLN A 1179 -36.18 82.89 11.48
N VAL A 1180 -35.51 81.87 10.94
CA VAL A 1180 -34.17 81.89 10.33
C VAL A 1180 -34.15 80.92 9.14
N THR A 1181 -33.18 81.05 8.23
CA THR A 1181 -33.03 80.15 7.07
C THR A 1181 -32.38 78.82 7.48
N PHE A 1182 -32.60 77.74 6.73
CA PHE A 1182 -31.98 76.44 7.03
C PHE A 1182 -30.46 76.51 6.84
N THR A 1183 -29.96 77.32 5.90
CA THR A 1183 -28.52 77.54 5.72
C THR A 1183 -27.88 78.22 6.93
N THR A 1184 -28.48 79.32 7.42
CA THR A 1184 -27.98 79.99 8.64
C THR A 1184 -28.00 79.05 9.84
N THR A 1185 -29.03 78.21 9.95
CA THR A 1185 -29.13 77.22 11.01
C THR A 1185 -28.09 76.10 10.91
N VAL A 1186 -27.74 75.62 9.71
CA VAL A 1186 -26.62 74.67 9.53
C VAL A 1186 -25.30 75.27 9.99
N GLU A 1187 -25.00 76.52 9.63
CA GLU A 1187 -23.78 77.22 10.09
C GLU A 1187 -23.75 77.37 11.62
N GLN A 1188 -24.88 77.72 12.21
CA GLN A 1188 -25.02 77.88 13.66
C GLN A 1188 -24.84 76.52 14.38
N VAL A 1189 -25.50 75.46 13.89
CA VAL A 1189 -25.40 74.10 14.43
C VAL A 1189 -23.98 73.56 14.29
N THR A 1190 -23.29 73.86 13.20
CA THR A 1190 -21.87 73.50 13.00
C THR A 1190 -20.99 74.09 14.09
N ARG A 1191 -21.10 75.39 14.34
CA ARG A 1191 -20.35 76.04 15.43
C ARG A 1191 -20.69 75.47 16.81
N MET A 1192 -21.98 75.14 17.05
CA MET A 1192 -22.44 74.57 18.32
C MET A 1192 -21.90 73.15 18.56
N VAL A 1193 -21.80 72.35 17.50
CA VAL A 1193 -21.27 70.97 17.52
C VAL A 1193 -19.75 70.99 17.70
N GLU A 1194 -19.02 71.84 16.97
CA GLU A 1194 -17.57 72.01 17.11
C GLU A 1194 -17.15 72.51 18.50
N ALA A 1195 -17.87 73.52 19.04
CA ALA A 1195 -17.62 74.02 20.39
C ALA A 1195 -17.94 72.98 21.47
N SER A 1196 -18.91 72.09 21.23
CA SER A 1196 -19.27 71.01 22.16
C SER A 1196 -18.25 69.87 22.12
N ALA A 1197 -17.73 69.52 20.94
CA ALA A 1197 -16.72 68.47 20.77
C ALA A 1197 -15.40 68.79 21.52
N LEU A 1198 -15.05 70.07 21.68
CA LEU A 1198 -13.82 70.53 22.35
C LEU A 1198 -13.89 70.54 23.89
N LYS A 1199 -15.07 70.35 24.50
CA LYS A 1199 -15.20 70.27 25.97
C LYS A 1199 -14.88 68.86 26.48
N ARG A 1200 -14.23 68.72 27.64
CA ARG A 1200 -13.78 67.41 28.19
C ARG A 1200 -14.87 66.59 28.90
N ASP A 1201 -16.09 67.10 29.00
CA ASP A 1201 -17.19 66.44 29.73
C ASP A 1201 -18.20 65.75 28.77
N HIS A 1202 -17.78 64.65 28.15
CA HIS A 1202 -18.65 63.77 27.33
C HIS A 1202 -19.10 62.51 28.08
N GLY A 1203 -19.35 62.65 29.39
CA GLY A 1203 -19.58 61.54 30.31
C GLY A 1203 -21.00 60.96 30.31
N PHE A 1204 -21.87 61.35 29.39
CA PHE A 1204 -23.25 60.89 29.33
C PHE A 1204 -23.41 59.78 28.29
N PHE A 1205 -24.15 58.74 28.67
CA PHE A 1205 -24.40 57.57 27.84
C PHE A 1205 -25.86 57.55 27.37
N ASN A 1206 -26.08 57.07 26.16
CA ASN A 1206 -27.42 56.66 25.76
C ASN A 1206 -27.74 55.25 26.29
N LYS A 1207 -29.00 54.81 26.16
CA LYS A 1207 -29.42 53.45 26.59
C LYS A 1207 -28.68 52.30 25.88
N ARG A 1208 -27.88 52.58 24.86
CA ARG A 1208 -27.05 51.62 24.11
C ARG A 1208 -25.58 51.65 24.53
N GLY A 1209 -25.21 52.47 25.52
CA GLY A 1209 -23.85 52.58 26.03
C GLY A 1209 -22.92 53.46 25.18
N GLU A 1210 -23.45 54.23 24.23
CA GLU A 1210 -22.65 55.17 23.42
C GLU A 1210 -22.54 56.52 24.14
N THR A 1211 -21.36 57.15 24.10
CA THR A 1211 -21.12 58.46 24.70
C THR A 1211 -21.63 59.59 23.81
N THR A 1212 -21.87 60.77 24.40
CA THR A 1212 -22.21 61.97 23.63
C THR A 1212 -21.15 62.37 22.60
N GLN A 1213 -19.89 61.96 22.80
CA GLN A 1213 -18.79 62.16 21.85
C GLN A 1213 -19.09 61.50 20.49
N ILE A 1214 -19.56 60.25 20.49
CA ILE A 1214 -19.86 59.50 19.26
C ILE A 1214 -20.96 60.20 18.45
N PHE A 1215 -21.93 60.83 19.12
CA PHE A 1215 -22.93 61.66 18.45
C PHE A 1215 -22.29 62.89 17.79
N TYR A 1216 -21.47 63.65 18.53
CA TYR A 1216 -20.84 64.84 17.98
C TYR A 1216 -19.89 64.52 16.82
N ASP A 1217 -19.15 63.41 16.89
CA ASP A 1217 -18.28 62.96 15.81
C ASP A 1217 -19.08 62.64 14.54
N LYS A 1218 -20.18 61.88 14.68
CA LYS A 1218 -21.08 61.56 13.55
C LYS A 1218 -21.74 62.80 12.95
N VAL A 1219 -22.14 63.76 13.79
CA VAL A 1219 -22.74 65.01 13.30
C VAL A 1219 -21.70 65.92 12.66
N GLN A 1220 -20.46 65.96 13.15
CA GLN A 1220 -19.36 66.66 12.50
C GLN A 1220 -19.06 66.09 11.12
N GLU A 1221 -19.03 64.76 10.99
CA GLU A 1221 -18.83 64.10 9.70
C GLU A 1221 -19.92 64.47 8.69
N LEU A 1222 -21.19 64.42 9.10
CA LEU A 1222 -22.33 64.82 8.26
C LEU A 1222 -22.29 66.30 7.85
N LEU A 1223 -21.91 67.18 8.77
CA LEU A 1223 -21.79 68.62 8.50
C LEU A 1223 -20.60 68.93 7.58
N LYS A 1224 -19.49 68.19 7.71
CA LYS A 1224 -18.30 68.33 6.87
C LYS A 1224 -18.54 67.85 5.44
N GLN A 1225 -19.23 66.73 5.26
CA GLN A 1225 -19.63 66.21 3.94
C GLN A 1225 -20.53 67.22 3.19
N ASN A 1226 -21.50 67.84 3.89
CA ASN A 1226 -22.34 68.89 3.29
C ASN A 1226 -21.56 70.18 2.96
N ALA A 1227 -20.52 70.53 3.73
CA ALA A 1227 -19.66 71.67 3.45
C ALA A 1227 -18.77 71.44 2.21
N GLU A 1228 -18.20 70.25 2.04
CA GLU A 1228 -17.34 69.87 0.90
C GLU A 1228 -18.11 69.86 -0.44
N GLU A 1229 -19.39 69.46 -0.44
CA GLU A 1229 -20.25 69.53 -1.63
C GLU A 1229 -20.72 70.95 -1.98
N THR A 1230 -20.76 71.86 -0.99
CA THR A 1230 -21.12 73.27 -1.22
C THR A 1230 -19.98 74.07 -1.86
N PHE A 1231 -18.71 73.66 -1.64
CA PHE A 1231 -17.54 74.31 -2.28
C PHE A 1231 -17.27 73.81 -3.71
N ALA A 1232 -17.77 72.63 -4.09
CA ALA A 1232 -17.64 72.09 -5.45
C ALA A 1232 -18.60 72.71 -6.48
N SER A 1233 -19.46 73.66 -6.09
CA SER A 1233 -20.47 74.30 -6.95
C SER A 1233 -20.44 75.84 -6.96
N ILE A 1234 -19.27 76.45 -6.71
CA ILE A 1234 -19.02 77.86 -7.06
C ILE A 1234 -18.17 77.89 -8.33
N PRO A 1235 -18.67 78.38 -9.47
CA PRO A 1235 -17.79 78.69 -10.59
C PRO A 1235 -17.06 79.99 -10.26
N TYR A 1236 -15.79 79.87 -9.84
CA TYR A 1236 -14.67 80.70 -10.27
C TYR A 1236 -13.35 79.99 -9.95
#